data_AF-A0A0A0BFY5-F1
#
_entry.id   AF-A0A0A0BFY5-F1
#
_cell.length_a   1.000
_cell.length_b   1.000
_cell.length_c   1.000
_cell.angle_alpha   90.00
_cell.angle_beta   90.00
_cell.angle_gamma   90.00
#
_symmetry.space_group_name_H-M   'P 1'
#
loop_
_entity.id
_entity.type
_entity.pdbx_description
1 polymer ?
#
loop_
_entity_poly.entity_id
_entity_poly.type
_entity_poly.pdbx_seq_one_letter_code
_entity_poly.pdbx_strand_id
1 'polypeptide(L)'
;MRLKLAGLNGVDKNSLNSMLRLSADLLTQEWIIVDGGHADLVIYAFDTDVGQQAWRDRKPGLTALLTNTGNVSEPVDIVLRKPLRKSNFSEALNLVEEKIRFQREPAKNQSNTTSTKETAQKSGWTGKLLETIKLRKKPASHLPSLELAKGKGSAKQTDTIKDPTLLQAWVNQLPRNANQRAGTLLINLQPLCQINLKPMVMLSLLEIYRKAITDLLFTRDISAVKRDLYDTTENLRAIRVINELITKLAVAYQQIIAYYYQRGETPNNNTTMLLCINRTTEMLALQILHAYHYYRAAPSGAWQQLHQFYLYQEAAGTLHETVALKEFYQSRSFFDLYAQIMLTGLADPYSLARFDVFRLFGLMAQFTDKVELSLLSYKQIKTTSNFLLTGHFCIDCNDDDLPQPMIKTPIEIRASDKTRMLNTQPALLAVENTFKDAKSNSHVSLDTELRLLKKIIPQLNTTHERRFHRLNTGKHRNVDIAHGINAIQQSLKQKLTHALTWKLDNQSSGGLMAKRQTEGCYHLNIGDLVGIFESDFQVKLATIKWLQIDIDADTYIGMELIDGKPIPILCTPDGEAEQHPAMILPANDSQTASTMITEKGLYSPKRKIRVKGDGEPYVIITNGMIDSTLDYEQFNFTTKPIS
;
A
#
# COMPACT_ATOMS: atom_id res chain seq x y z
N MET A 1 25.81 32.63 -23.19
CA MET A 1 26.43 32.22 -21.91
C MET A 1 27.84 31.67 -22.15
N ARG A 2 28.73 31.74 -21.15
CA ARG A 2 30.14 31.33 -21.25
C ARG A 2 30.42 30.08 -20.43
N LEU A 3 30.97 29.06 -21.07
CA LEU A 3 31.34 27.78 -20.49
C LEU A 3 32.86 27.67 -20.33
N LYS A 4 33.37 27.28 -19.16
CA LYS A 4 34.80 27.00 -18.99
C LYS A 4 35.03 25.53 -18.68
N LEU A 5 36.07 24.93 -19.27
CA LEU A 5 36.45 23.53 -19.05
C LEU A 5 37.72 23.48 -18.20
N ALA A 6 37.67 22.82 -17.03
CA ALA A 6 38.77 22.77 -16.07
C ALA A 6 39.20 21.32 -15.77
N GLY A 7 40.48 21.02 -16.02
CA GLY A 7 41.06 19.70 -15.77
C GLY A 7 40.60 18.58 -16.72
N LEU A 8 40.01 18.92 -17.87
CA LEU A 8 39.62 17.95 -18.91
C LEU A 8 40.79 17.62 -19.84
N ASN A 9 40.90 16.35 -20.23
CA ASN A 9 41.84 15.91 -21.27
C ASN A 9 41.39 16.35 -22.69
N GLY A 10 42.25 16.20 -23.70
CA GLY A 10 41.96 16.64 -25.07
C GLY A 10 40.74 15.95 -25.71
N VAL A 11 40.52 14.68 -25.38
CA VAL A 11 39.38 13.90 -25.90
C VAL A 11 38.06 14.43 -25.35
N ASP A 12 38.00 14.72 -24.05
CA ASP A 12 36.81 15.23 -23.38
C ASP A 12 36.49 16.66 -23.80
N LYS A 13 37.51 17.50 -24.00
CA LYS A 13 37.34 18.84 -24.56
C LYS A 13 36.75 18.77 -25.97
N ASN A 14 37.26 17.88 -26.82
CA ASN A 14 36.75 17.70 -28.17
C ASN A 14 35.32 17.12 -28.18
N SER A 15 35.03 16.20 -27.27
CA SER A 15 33.69 15.66 -27.07
C SER A 15 32.70 16.75 -26.67
N LEU A 16 33.00 17.57 -25.67
CA LEU A 16 32.13 18.67 -25.25
C LEU A 16 31.96 19.75 -26.33
N ASN A 17 33.03 20.10 -27.04
CA ASN A 17 32.93 21.01 -28.20
C ASN A 17 32.00 20.46 -29.28
N SER A 18 32.10 19.15 -29.57
CA SER A 18 31.25 18.48 -30.55
C SER A 18 29.80 18.43 -30.08
N MET A 19 29.58 18.10 -28.81
CA MET A 19 28.25 18.07 -28.19
C MET A 19 27.59 19.46 -28.18
N LEU A 20 28.35 20.52 -27.91
CA LEU A 20 27.84 21.89 -27.93
C LEU A 20 27.36 22.30 -29.33
N ARG A 21 28.13 21.95 -30.37
CA ARG A 21 27.74 22.17 -31.76
C ARG A 21 26.53 21.33 -32.16
N LEU A 22 26.51 20.05 -31.79
CA LEU A 22 25.42 19.14 -32.12
C LEU A 22 24.12 19.52 -31.42
N SER A 23 24.19 20.09 -30.22
CA SER A 23 23.05 20.51 -29.41
C SER A 23 22.55 21.93 -29.69
N ALA A 24 23.16 22.67 -30.63
CA ALA A 24 22.87 24.09 -30.83
C ALA A 24 21.39 24.42 -31.12
N ASP A 25 20.68 23.52 -31.82
CA ASP A 25 19.25 23.61 -32.12
C ASP A 25 18.33 23.42 -30.91
N LEU A 26 18.85 22.85 -29.82
CA LEU A 26 18.12 22.56 -28.59
C LEU A 26 18.43 23.54 -27.44
N LEU A 27 19.38 24.45 -27.64
CA LEU A 27 19.79 25.41 -26.62
C LEU A 27 18.91 26.66 -26.66
N THR A 28 18.44 27.09 -25.49
CA THR A 28 17.62 28.32 -25.35
C THR A 28 18.44 29.60 -25.51
N GLN A 29 19.77 29.50 -25.36
CA GLN A 29 20.72 30.57 -25.62
C GLN A 29 22.04 30.00 -26.16
N GLU A 30 22.76 30.79 -26.95
CA GLU A 30 24.09 30.42 -27.42
C GLU A 30 25.09 30.28 -26.26
N TRP A 31 25.80 29.15 -26.25
CA TRP A 31 26.87 28.85 -25.30
C TRP A 31 28.21 28.80 -26.03
N ILE A 32 29.21 29.49 -25.49
CA ILE A 32 30.57 29.50 -26.03
C ILE A 32 31.57 28.98 -24.99
N ILE A 33 32.50 28.13 -25.41
CA ILE A 33 33.60 27.68 -24.55
C ILE A 33 34.70 28.76 -24.53
N VAL A 34 35.12 29.16 -23.33
CA VAL A 34 36.15 30.18 -23.12
C VAL A 34 37.35 29.61 -22.36
N ASP A 35 38.56 29.99 -22.76
CA ASP A 35 39.80 29.57 -22.10
C ASP A 35 40.12 30.45 -20.87
N GLY A 36 39.58 31.67 -20.80
CA GLY A 36 39.80 32.63 -19.71
C GLY A 36 38.68 33.66 -19.55
N GLY A 37 38.70 34.40 -18.45
CA GLY A 37 37.69 35.41 -18.10
C GLY A 37 36.48 34.87 -17.33
N HIS A 38 35.40 35.65 -17.28
CA HIS A 38 34.14 35.28 -16.62
C HIS A 38 33.49 34.08 -17.30
N ALA A 39 33.11 33.08 -16.51
CA ALA A 39 32.36 31.91 -16.94
C ALA A 39 31.05 31.81 -16.15
N ASP A 40 29.96 31.58 -16.86
CA ASP A 40 28.62 31.35 -16.32
C ASP A 40 28.48 29.91 -15.76
N LEU A 41 29.26 28.95 -16.29
CA LEU A 41 29.37 27.57 -15.82
C LEU A 41 30.80 27.05 -15.98
N VAL A 42 31.30 26.29 -15.00
CA VAL A 42 32.58 25.57 -15.11
C VAL A 42 32.38 24.06 -15.02
N ILE A 43 32.84 23.32 -16.03
CA ILE A 43 32.81 21.85 -16.07
C ILE A 43 34.16 21.29 -15.64
N TYR A 44 34.16 20.38 -14.66
CA TYR A 44 35.34 19.69 -14.13
C TYR A 44 35.31 18.20 -14.47
N ALA A 45 36.47 17.61 -14.77
CA ALA A 45 36.59 16.15 -14.95
C ALA A 45 36.78 15.47 -13.59
N PHE A 46 35.79 14.73 -13.10
CA PHE A 46 35.91 14.14 -11.77
C PHE A 46 36.76 12.86 -11.73
N ASP A 47 36.87 12.18 -12.87
CA ASP A 47 37.57 10.90 -12.96
C ASP A 47 39.09 11.05 -13.19
N THR A 48 39.66 12.25 -13.01
CA THR A 48 41.09 12.51 -13.23
C THR A 48 41.69 13.30 -12.07
N ASP A 49 42.93 12.99 -11.67
CA ASP A 49 43.62 13.69 -10.58
C ASP A 49 43.73 15.20 -10.83
N VAL A 50 43.98 15.59 -12.08
CA VAL A 50 44.05 16.99 -12.51
C VAL A 50 42.70 17.70 -12.35
N GLY A 51 41.61 17.03 -12.70
CA GLY A 51 40.26 17.58 -12.56
C GLY A 51 39.74 17.59 -11.12
N GLN A 52 40.13 16.62 -10.29
CA GLN A 52 39.87 16.64 -8.84
C GLN A 52 40.64 17.77 -8.16
N GLN A 53 41.89 18.03 -8.55
CA GLN A 53 42.65 19.17 -8.06
C GLN A 53 41.97 20.49 -8.48
N ALA A 54 41.58 20.62 -9.75
CA ALA A 54 40.84 21.79 -10.23
C ALA A 54 39.50 21.99 -9.49
N TRP A 55 38.81 20.91 -9.11
CA TRP A 55 37.58 20.97 -8.31
C TRP A 55 37.81 21.50 -6.88
N ARG A 56 38.94 21.14 -6.25
CA ARG A 56 39.33 21.65 -4.93
C ARG A 56 39.66 23.14 -4.99
N ASP A 57 40.29 23.58 -6.08
CA ASP A 57 40.70 24.98 -6.28
C ASP A 57 39.58 25.85 -6.91
N ARG A 58 38.33 25.36 -6.94
CA ARG A 58 37.22 26.04 -7.61
C ARG A 58 36.85 27.35 -6.94
N LYS A 59 36.47 28.34 -7.75
CA LYS A 59 35.87 29.58 -7.27
C LYS A 59 34.35 29.41 -7.10
N PRO A 60 33.71 30.17 -6.21
CA PRO A 60 32.25 30.18 -6.08
C PRO A 60 31.58 30.52 -7.42
N GLY A 61 30.60 29.71 -7.81
CA GLY A 61 29.90 29.82 -9.09
C GLY A 61 29.19 28.52 -9.42
N LEU A 62 28.45 28.49 -10.53
CA LEU A 62 27.77 27.28 -10.99
C LEU A 62 28.81 26.29 -11.53
N THR A 63 28.69 25.04 -11.10
CA THR A 63 29.66 24.00 -11.43
C THR A 63 29.01 22.72 -11.91
N ALA A 64 29.69 22.04 -12.84
CA ALA A 64 29.27 20.74 -13.32
C ALA A 64 30.43 19.74 -13.25
N LEU A 65 30.12 18.48 -12.95
CA LEU A 65 31.08 17.39 -12.94
C LEU A 65 30.84 16.42 -14.10
N LEU A 66 31.89 16.14 -14.87
CA LEU A 66 31.90 15.14 -15.93
C LEU A 66 32.49 13.83 -15.38
N THR A 67 31.70 12.74 -15.39
CA THR A 67 32.09 11.44 -14.81
C THR A 67 31.59 10.23 -15.61
N ASN A 68 32.28 9.10 -15.50
CA ASN A 68 31.91 7.79 -16.05
C ASN A 68 31.01 6.98 -15.11
N THR A 69 31.13 7.14 -13.79
CA THR A 69 30.54 6.21 -12.80
C THR A 69 29.28 6.76 -12.12
N GLY A 70 29.04 8.08 -12.21
CA GLY A 70 27.80 8.70 -11.78
C GLY A 70 27.57 8.78 -10.26
N ASN A 71 28.42 8.13 -9.46
CA ASN A 71 28.45 8.23 -7.99
C ASN A 71 29.29 9.46 -7.60
N VAL A 72 28.62 10.57 -7.35
CA VAL A 72 29.25 11.81 -6.87
C VAL A 72 28.71 12.09 -5.47
N SER A 73 29.57 12.05 -4.45
CA SER A 73 29.24 12.37 -3.06
C SER A 73 29.38 13.86 -2.74
N GLU A 74 29.93 14.65 -3.67
CA GLU A 74 30.16 16.09 -3.53
C GLU A 74 28.90 16.89 -3.89
N PRO A 75 28.57 17.97 -3.15
CA PRO A 75 27.48 18.86 -3.50
C PRO A 75 27.84 19.68 -4.76
N VAL A 76 27.29 19.29 -5.91
CA VAL A 76 27.50 19.91 -7.22
C VAL A 76 26.17 20.32 -7.84
N ASP A 77 26.15 21.39 -8.63
CA ASP A 77 24.92 21.83 -9.29
C ASP A 77 24.47 20.85 -10.38
N ILE A 78 25.41 20.26 -11.12
CA ILE A 78 25.14 19.39 -12.28
C ILE A 78 26.13 18.22 -12.36
N VAL A 79 25.64 17.02 -12.66
CA VAL A 79 26.46 15.85 -13.00
C VAL A 79 26.19 15.44 -14.46
N LEU A 80 27.22 15.52 -15.30
CA LEU A 80 27.24 15.06 -16.68
C LEU A 80 27.88 13.68 -16.74
N ARG A 81 27.10 12.66 -17.11
CA ARG A 81 27.60 11.27 -17.24
C ARG A 81 28.06 10.98 -18.66
N LYS A 82 29.22 10.34 -18.81
CA LYS A 82 29.68 9.79 -20.09
C LYS A 82 29.04 8.40 -20.33
N PRO A 83 28.73 8.04 -21.61
CA PRO A 83 28.86 8.87 -22.80
C PRO A 83 27.80 9.98 -22.84
N LEU A 84 28.22 11.19 -23.25
CA LEU A 84 27.33 12.34 -23.34
C LEU A 84 26.29 12.13 -24.44
N ARG A 85 25.02 12.42 -24.13
CA ARG A 85 23.91 12.37 -25.09
C ARG A 85 23.39 13.77 -25.39
N LYS A 86 23.01 14.03 -26.64
CA LYS A 86 22.67 15.37 -27.17
C LYS A 86 21.58 16.04 -26.34
N SER A 87 20.52 15.28 -26.01
CA SER A 87 19.38 15.73 -25.19
C SER A 87 19.77 16.08 -23.76
N ASN A 88 20.57 15.23 -23.11
CA ASN A 88 20.94 15.41 -21.70
C ASN A 88 21.88 16.60 -21.53
N PHE A 89 22.77 16.82 -22.50
CA PHE A 89 23.70 17.94 -22.50
C PHE A 89 22.99 19.29 -22.72
N SER A 90 22.04 19.35 -23.67
CA SER A 90 21.26 20.58 -23.90
C SER A 90 20.34 20.92 -22.73
N GLU A 91 19.68 19.92 -22.12
CA GLU A 91 18.80 20.16 -20.97
C GLU A 91 19.58 20.71 -19.76
N ALA A 92 20.79 20.17 -19.51
CA ALA A 92 21.64 20.67 -18.45
C ALA A 92 22.05 22.14 -18.67
N LEU A 93 22.41 22.52 -19.89
CA LEU A 93 22.80 23.91 -20.19
C LEU A 93 21.60 24.88 -20.14
N ASN A 94 20.41 24.46 -20.56
CA ASN A 94 19.20 25.29 -20.46
C ASN A 94 18.79 25.51 -19.00
N LEU A 95 18.94 24.50 -18.14
CA LEU A 95 18.68 24.61 -16.70
C LEU A 95 19.66 25.59 -16.01
N VAL A 96 20.92 25.62 -16.44
CA VAL A 96 21.89 26.62 -15.96
C VAL A 96 21.49 28.02 -16.39
N GLU A 97 21.08 28.21 -17.65
CA GLU A 97 20.63 29.52 -18.12
C GLU A 97 19.46 30.04 -17.28
N GLU A 98 18.47 29.19 -17.02
CA GLU A 98 17.30 29.52 -16.20
C GLU A 98 17.72 29.93 -14.78
N LYS A 99 18.60 29.17 -14.14
CA LYS A 99 19.12 29.48 -12.80
C LYS A 99 19.87 30.83 -12.76
N ILE A 100 20.60 31.16 -13.83
CA ILE A 100 21.29 32.47 -13.96
C ILE A 100 20.28 33.59 -14.20
N ARG A 101 19.22 33.38 -14.99
CA ARG A 101 18.14 34.35 -15.19
C ARG A 101 17.44 34.69 -13.88
N PHE A 102 17.07 33.68 -13.09
CA PHE A 102 16.41 33.87 -11.80
C PHE A 102 17.28 34.61 -10.78
N GLN A 103 18.61 34.44 -10.82
CA GLN A 103 19.53 35.19 -9.95
C GLN A 103 19.75 36.65 -10.37
N ARG A 104 19.34 37.02 -11.60
CA ARG A 104 19.54 38.37 -12.17
C ARG A 104 18.27 39.23 -12.16
N GLU A 105 17.11 38.70 -11.76
CA GLU A 105 15.88 39.50 -11.61
C GLU A 105 15.84 40.26 -10.27
N PRO A 106 15.72 41.60 -10.26
CA PRO A 106 15.53 42.34 -9.02
C PRO A 106 14.09 42.18 -8.52
N ALA A 107 13.93 41.79 -7.25
CA ALA A 107 12.65 41.74 -6.56
C ALA A 107 11.92 43.10 -6.68
N LYS A 108 10.75 43.13 -7.36
CA LYS A 108 9.89 44.31 -7.45
C LYS A 108 8.58 44.11 -6.69
N ASN A 109 8.55 44.75 -5.52
CA ASN A 109 7.50 45.52 -4.86
C ASN A 109 6.02 45.14 -5.00
N GLN A 110 5.45 44.79 -3.84
CA GLN A 110 4.10 45.12 -3.41
C GLN A 110 3.86 46.64 -3.49
N SER A 111 2.76 47.09 -4.10
CA SER A 111 1.95 48.21 -3.60
C SER A 111 0.60 48.36 -4.33
N ASN A 112 -0.43 48.58 -3.51
CA ASN A 112 -1.54 49.54 -3.63
C ASN A 112 -2.54 49.52 -4.80
N THR A 113 -3.81 49.32 -4.42
CA THR A 113 -4.97 50.13 -4.87
C THR A 113 -5.93 50.23 -3.68
N THR A 114 -5.86 51.27 -2.85
CA THR A 114 -6.55 52.58 -2.94
C THR A 114 -8.06 52.51 -2.81
N SER A 115 -8.51 53.10 -1.70
CA SER A 115 -9.87 53.39 -1.29
C SER A 115 -10.46 54.58 -2.03
N THR A 116 -11.78 54.57 -2.24
CA THR A 116 -12.56 55.78 -2.43
C THR A 116 -13.87 55.70 -1.66
N LYS A 117 -14.20 56.86 -1.06
CA LYS A 117 -15.21 57.13 -0.03
C LYS A 117 -16.62 57.12 -0.60
N GLU A 118 -17.58 56.70 0.23
CA GLU A 118 -18.91 57.33 0.27
C GLU A 118 -19.33 57.60 1.73
N THR A 119 -20.10 58.67 1.83
CA THR A 119 -20.33 59.57 2.96
C THR A 119 -21.30 59.06 4.02
N ALA A 120 -21.09 59.54 5.25
CA ALA A 120 -21.95 59.34 6.40
C ALA A 120 -23.23 60.18 6.35
N GLN A 121 -24.33 59.63 6.86
CA GLN A 121 -25.36 60.42 7.54
C GLN A 121 -26.01 59.62 8.68
N LYS A 122 -26.13 60.30 9.82
CA LYS A 122 -26.54 59.81 11.14
C LYS A 122 -28.07 59.75 11.28
N SER A 123 -28.56 58.73 11.99
CA SER A 123 -29.65 58.85 12.98
C SER A 123 -29.63 57.57 13.82
N GLY A 124 -29.18 57.60 15.08
CA GLY A 124 -30.06 57.82 16.21
C GLY A 124 -29.74 56.76 17.27
N TRP A 125 -29.09 57.16 18.35
CA TRP A 125 -28.79 56.30 19.50
C TRP A 125 -29.88 56.51 20.54
N THR A 126 -30.61 55.45 20.89
CA THR A 126 -30.84 54.94 22.26
C THR A 126 -32.08 54.05 22.29
N GLY A 127 -31.95 52.85 22.85
CA GLY A 127 -33.10 52.04 23.21
C GLY A 127 -32.87 50.53 23.23
N LYS A 128 -32.37 50.03 24.36
CA LYS A 128 -32.45 48.65 24.87
C LYS A 128 -31.38 47.64 24.42
N LEU A 129 -30.44 47.47 25.34
CA LEU A 129 -29.71 46.26 25.69
C LEU A 129 -30.65 45.05 25.88
N LEU A 130 -30.08 43.86 25.61
CA LEU A 130 -30.57 42.49 25.85
C LEU A 130 -31.28 41.78 24.69
N GLU A 131 -30.53 41.52 23.63
CA GLU A 131 -30.53 40.17 23.06
C GLU A 131 -29.11 39.63 23.09
N THR A 132 -28.94 38.53 23.82
CA THR A 132 -27.79 37.65 23.73
C THR A 132 -27.72 37.13 22.31
N ILE A 133 -26.92 37.79 21.46
CA ILE A 133 -26.52 37.26 20.16
C ILE A 133 -25.76 35.97 20.46
N LYS A 134 -26.46 34.84 20.40
CA LYS A 134 -25.86 33.55 20.13
C LYS A 134 -25.21 33.69 18.76
N LEU A 135 -23.96 34.18 18.72
CA LEU A 135 -23.07 33.93 17.61
C LEU A 135 -23.02 32.42 17.47
N ARG A 136 -23.86 31.86 16.59
CA ARG A 136 -23.66 30.53 16.03
C ARG A 136 -22.33 30.66 15.30
N LYS A 137 -21.23 30.39 16.00
CA LYS A 137 -19.91 30.28 15.40
C LYS A 137 -20.07 29.27 14.27
N LYS A 138 -19.79 29.69 13.04
CA LYS A 138 -19.79 28.79 11.88
C LYS A 138 -18.47 28.01 11.87
N PRO A 139 -18.39 26.90 11.13
CA PRO A 139 -17.09 26.27 10.84
C PRO A 139 -16.06 27.28 10.34
N ALA A 140 -14.78 27.01 10.63
CA ALA A 140 -13.69 27.88 10.25
C ALA A 140 -13.63 28.04 8.72
N SER A 141 -13.91 29.23 8.20
CA SER A 141 -14.09 29.47 6.76
C SER A 141 -12.79 29.42 5.95
N HIS A 142 -11.63 29.43 6.61
CA HIS A 142 -10.32 29.34 5.96
C HIS A 142 -9.85 27.89 5.77
N LEU A 143 -10.57 26.91 6.33
CA LEU A 143 -10.27 25.50 6.18
C LEU A 143 -11.26 24.83 5.21
N PRO A 144 -10.85 23.72 4.55
CA PRO A 144 -11.77 22.88 3.78
C PRO A 144 -12.98 22.44 4.61
N SER A 145 -14.11 22.19 3.96
CA SER A 145 -15.30 21.68 4.65
C SER A 145 -15.15 20.19 5.00
N LEU A 146 -15.62 19.80 6.18
CA LEU A 146 -15.73 18.41 6.59
C LEU A 146 -17.15 17.87 6.38
N GLU A 147 -17.26 16.70 5.76
CA GLU A 147 -18.46 15.89 5.66
C GLU A 147 -18.42 14.77 6.71
N LEU A 148 -18.94 15.10 7.88
CA LEU A 148 -18.96 14.18 9.02
C LEU A 148 -20.20 13.29 8.98
N ALA A 149 -20.01 12.01 9.28
CA ALA A 149 -21.07 11.03 9.38
C ALA A 149 -22.08 11.46 10.47
N LYS A 150 -23.37 11.41 10.12
CA LYS A 150 -24.47 11.60 11.08
C LYS A 150 -24.96 10.23 11.52
N GLY A 151 -25.15 10.04 12.83
CA GLY A 151 -25.80 8.83 13.35
C GLY A 151 -27.19 8.67 12.71
N LYS A 152 -27.40 7.60 11.94
CA LYS A 152 -28.72 7.26 11.40
C LYS A 152 -29.51 6.51 12.48
N GLY A 153 -30.65 7.06 12.90
CA GLY A 153 -31.69 6.35 13.68
C GLY A 153 -32.63 7.26 14.47
N SER A 154 -33.88 6.83 14.63
CA SER A 154 -34.85 7.49 15.51
C SER A 154 -34.61 7.05 16.96
N ALA A 155 -34.63 8.00 17.89
CA ALA A 155 -34.53 7.76 19.32
C ALA A 155 -35.68 6.87 19.82
N LYS A 156 -35.49 5.54 19.80
CA LYS A 156 -36.08 4.67 20.81
C LYS A 156 -35.12 4.67 21.99
N GLN A 157 -35.66 4.74 23.18
CA GLN A 157 -34.93 4.77 24.43
C GLN A 157 -34.09 3.48 24.53
N THR A 158 -32.83 3.54 24.08
CA THR A 158 -31.93 2.40 24.06
C THR A 158 -31.08 2.41 25.31
N ASP A 159 -31.19 1.34 26.10
CA ASP A 159 -30.35 1.07 27.26
C ASP A 159 -28.88 0.95 26.84
N THR A 160 -28.08 1.97 27.16
CA THR A 160 -26.62 1.95 27.02
C THR A 160 -25.98 2.46 28.29
N ILE A 161 -24.80 1.95 28.59
CA ILE A 161 -24.01 2.41 29.71
C ILE A 161 -23.42 3.78 29.35
N LYS A 162 -23.61 4.77 30.22
CA LYS A 162 -23.15 6.17 30.03
C LYS A 162 -22.12 6.61 31.06
N ASP A 163 -21.86 5.76 32.04
CA ASP A 163 -20.84 5.96 33.07
C ASP A 163 -19.55 5.19 32.69
N PRO A 164 -18.40 5.86 32.53
CA PRO A 164 -17.15 5.21 32.12
C PRO A 164 -16.68 4.12 33.08
N THR A 165 -16.84 4.31 34.40
CA THR A 165 -16.40 3.34 35.40
C THR A 165 -17.23 2.06 35.31
N LEU A 166 -18.55 2.20 35.23
CA LEU A 166 -19.48 1.09 35.03
C LEU A 166 -19.21 0.38 33.70
N LEU A 167 -18.95 1.13 32.63
CA LEU A 167 -18.64 0.55 31.32
C LEU A 167 -17.35 -0.27 31.38
N GLN A 168 -16.29 0.26 32.01
CA GLN A 168 -15.03 -0.46 32.14
C GLN A 168 -15.19 -1.75 32.94
N ALA A 169 -15.92 -1.72 34.05
CA ALA A 169 -16.23 -2.90 34.85
C ALA A 169 -17.02 -3.94 34.03
N TRP A 170 -18.02 -3.49 33.29
CA TRP A 170 -18.83 -4.35 32.42
C TRP A 170 -17.99 -4.98 31.28
N VAL A 171 -17.15 -4.22 30.59
CA VAL A 171 -16.24 -4.74 29.55
C VAL A 171 -15.29 -5.81 30.09
N ASN A 172 -14.82 -5.65 31.32
CA ASN A 172 -13.93 -6.63 31.97
C ASN A 172 -14.63 -7.95 32.32
N GLN A 173 -15.96 -7.95 32.45
CA GLN A 173 -16.78 -9.13 32.76
C GLN A 173 -17.28 -9.87 31.50
N LEU A 174 -17.10 -9.29 30.31
CA LEU A 174 -17.58 -9.90 29.07
C LEU A 174 -16.90 -11.25 28.78
N PRO A 175 -17.59 -12.20 28.09
CA PRO A 175 -17.05 -13.51 27.75
C PRO A 175 -15.70 -13.43 27.02
N ARG A 176 -14.88 -14.48 27.19
CA ARG A 176 -13.62 -14.63 26.44
C ARG A 176 -13.83 -14.96 24.96
N ASN A 177 -15.00 -15.50 24.60
CA ASN A 177 -15.32 -15.81 23.20
C ASN A 177 -15.41 -14.51 22.38
N ALA A 178 -14.54 -14.37 21.38
CA ALA A 178 -14.41 -13.15 20.58
C ALA A 178 -15.71 -12.77 19.84
N ASN A 179 -16.42 -13.74 19.25
CA ASN A 179 -17.62 -13.48 18.46
C ASN A 179 -18.77 -12.98 19.34
N GLN A 180 -19.00 -13.64 20.48
CA GLN A 180 -20.01 -13.19 21.46
C GLN A 180 -19.65 -11.83 22.04
N ARG A 181 -18.37 -11.63 22.40
CA ARG A 181 -17.87 -10.35 22.92
C ARG A 181 -18.09 -9.21 21.92
N ALA A 182 -17.78 -9.42 20.65
CA ALA A 182 -17.99 -8.44 19.58
C ALA A 182 -19.49 -8.08 19.44
N GLY A 183 -20.38 -9.08 19.39
CA GLY A 183 -21.83 -8.85 19.32
C GLY A 183 -22.35 -8.02 20.50
N THR A 184 -21.95 -8.37 21.72
CA THR A 184 -22.36 -7.67 22.94
C THR A 184 -21.84 -6.23 23.01
N LEU A 185 -20.59 -6.00 22.60
CA LEU A 185 -20.02 -4.64 22.50
C LEU A 185 -20.81 -3.80 21.48
N LEU A 186 -21.20 -4.38 20.35
CA LEU A 186 -21.89 -3.66 19.28
C LEU A 186 -23.24 -3.13 19.73
N ILE A 187 -24.03 -4.00 20.38
CA ILE A 187 -25.34 -3.65 20.92
C ILE A 187 -25.24 -2.48 21.89
N ASN A 188 -24.21 -2.44 22.73
CA ASN A 188 -24.03 -1.39 23.73
C ASN A 188 -23.44 -0.09 23.13
N LEU A 189 -22.55 -0.17 22.14
CA LEU A 189 -21.95 1.00 21.49
C LEU A 189 -22.93 1.72 20.54
N GLN A 190 -23.75 0.98 19.81
CA GLN A 190 -24.62 1.54 18.76
C GLN A 190 -25.53 2.70 19.24
N PRO A 191 -26.19 2.63 20.42
CA PRO A 191 -26.92 3.76 20.99
C PRO A 191 -26.11 5.05 21.16
N LEU A 192 -24.82 4.97 21.48
CA LEU A 192 -23.96 6.15 21.65
C LEU A 192 -23.77 6.93 20.33
N CYS A 193 -24.05 6.31 19.19
CA CYS A 193 -24.04 6.98 17.89
C CYS A 193 -25.19 8.00 17.71
N GLN A 194 -26.17 8.01 18.61
CA GLN A 194 -27.40 8.80 18.50
C GLN A 194 -27.66 9.69 19.72
N ILE A 195 -26.95 9.47 20.84
CA ILE A 195 -27.17 10.19 22.09
C ILE A 195 -26.23 11.40 22.15
N ASN A 196 -26.79 12.56 22.49
CA ASN A 196 -26.01 13.76 22.75
C ASN A 196 -25.44 13.74 24.17
N LEU A 197 -24.14 13.48 24.31
CA LEU A 197 -23.41 13.55 25.58
C LEU A 197 -22.41 14.72 25.56
N LYS A 198 -21.97 15.16 26.74
CA LYS A 198 -20.85 16.10 26.83
C LYS A 198 -19.60 15.48 26.17
N PRO A 199 -18.83 16.23 25.36
CA PRO A 199 -17.69 15.69 24.59
C PRO A 199 -16.73 14.82 25.40
N MET A 200 -16.34 15.28 26.60
CA MET A 200 -15.40 14.54 27.45
C MET A 200 -15.99 13.24 28.02
N VAL A 201 -17.28 13.20 28.31
CA VAL A 201 -17.95 11.97 28.77
C VAL A 201 -18.01 10.96 27.63
N MET A 202 -18.40 11.43 26.43
CA MET A 202 -18.39 10.59 25.23
C MET A 202 -16.99 10.04 24.96
N LEU A 203 -15.95 10.89 24.95
CA LEU A 203 -14.57 10.47 24.73
C LEU A 203 -14.12 9.37 25.70
N SER A 204 -14.40 9.52 27.01
CA SER A 204 -14.03 8.52 28.00
C SER A 204 -14.71 7.16 27.77
N LEU A 205 -15.97 7.15 27.32
CA LEU A 205 -16.65 5.91 26.93
C LEU A 205 -16.01 5.29 25.68
N LEU A 206 -15.76 6.10 24.64
CA LEU A 206 -15.21 5.64 23.37
C LEU A 206 -13.81 5.06 23.49
N GLU A 207 -12.97 5.58 24.38
CA GLU A 207 -11.62 5.04 24.59
C GLU A 207 -11.65 3.64 25.24
N ILE A 208 -12.67 3.32 26.05
CA ILE A 208 -12.90 1.97 26.59
C ILE A 208 -13.27 1.00 25.46
N TYR A 209 -14.20 1.40 24.58
CA TYR A 209 -14.55 0.58 23.41
C TYR A 209 -13.37 0.43 22.45
N ARG A 210 -12.61 1.51 22.21
CA ARG A 210 -11.42 1.48 21.35
C ARG A 210 -10.46 0.41 21.82
N LYS A 211 -10.10 0.41 23.11
CA LYS A 211 -9.22 -0.63 23.66
C LYS A 211 -9.81 -2.02 23.45
N ALA A 212 -11.08 -2.24 23.78
CA ALA A 212 -11.72 -3.54 23.65
C ALA A 212 -11.79 -4.04 22.19
N ILE A 213 -12.01 -3.15 21.22
CA ILE A 213 -12.07 -3.46 19.79
C ILE A 213 -10.67 -3.73 19.23
N THR A 214 -9.66 -2.92 19.59
CA THR A 214 -8.27 -3.17 19.22
C THR A 214 -7.79 -4.51 19.78
N ASP A 215 -8.11 -4.82 21.03
CA ASP A 215 -7.77 -6.12 21.64
C ASP A 215 -8.44 -7.28 20.85
N LEU A 216 -9.69 -7.13 20.40
CA LEU A 216 -10.36 -8.13 19.54
C LEU A 216 -9.67 -8.33 18.18
N LEU A 217 -9.16 -7.27 17.57
CA LEU A 217 -8.51 -7.32 16.26
C LEU A 217 -7.11 -7.93 16.30
N PHE A 218 -6.34 -7.64 17.35
CA PHE A 218 -4.92 -8.01 17.42
C PHE A 218 -4.62 -9.19 18.35
N THR A 219 -5.57 -9.65 19.18
CA THR A 219 -5.36 -10.84 20.02
C THR A 219 -5.32 -12.09 19.14
N ARG A 220 -4.18 -12.79 19.19
CA ARG A 220 -3.95 -14.04 18.46
C ARG A 220 -3.94 -15.22 19.42
N ASP A 221 -5.11 -15.76 19.72
CA ASP A 221 -5.23 -17.06 20.40
C ASP A 221 -5.29 -18.21 19.39
N ILE A 222 -5.13 -19.44 19.86
CA ILE A 222 -5.24 -20.66 19.03
C ILE A 222 -6.60 -20.69 18.31
N SER A 223 -7.64 -20.17 18.96
CA SER A 223 -8.98 -20.08 18.38
C SER A 223 -9.04 -19.09 17.20
N ALA A 224 -8.29 -17.99 17.21
CA ALA A 224 -8.17 -17.06 16.09
C ALA A 224 -7.52 -17.72 14.89
N VAL A 225 -6.39 -18.41 15.10
CA VAL A 225 -5.71 -19.17 14.05
C VAL A 225 -6.63 -20.24 13.46
N LYS A 226 -7.39 -20.96 14.31
CA LYS A 226 -8.37 -21.93 13.84
C LYS A 226 -9.53 -21.28 13.07
N ARG A 227 -10.01 -20.11 13.46
CA ARG A 227 -11.05 -19.37 12.70
C ARG A 227 -10.55 -18.93 11.33
N ASP A 228 -9.29 -18.51 11.25
CA ASP A 228 -8.69 -18.06 10.00
C ASP A 228 -8.40 -19.22 9.04
N LEU A 229 -8.16 -20.43 9.57
CA LEU A 229 -7.86 -21.65 8.81
C LEU A 229 -9.08 -22.55 8.52
N TYR A 230 -10.10 -22.55 9.38
CA TYR A 230 -11.24 -23.48 9.30
C TYR A 230 -12.58 -22.72 9.18
N ASP A 231 -13.33 -23.02 8.12
CA ASP A 231 -14.49 -22.25 7.67
C ASP A 231 -15.82 -22.70 8.30
N THR A 232 -16.58 -21.74 8.81
CA THR A 232 -18.00 -21.88 9.13
C THR A 232 -18.74 -20.59 8.78
N THR A 233 -20.03 -20.68 8.45
CA THR A 233 -20.91 -19.51 8.22
C THR A 233 -20.98 -18.55 9.42
N GLU A 234 -20.64 -19.02 10.61
CA GLU A 234 -20.50 -18.20 11.82
C GLU A 234 -19.36 -17.18 11.72
N ASN A 235 -18.28 -17.51 10.99
CA ASN A 235 -17.13 -16.62 10.78
C ASN A 235 -17.53 -15.33 10.04
N LEU A 236 -18.44 -15.41 9.07
CA LEU A 236 -18.88 -14.24 8.31
C LEU A 236 -19.68 -13.24 9.11
N ARG A 237 -20.56 -13.74 9.98
CA ARG A 237 -21.30 -12.89 10.90
C ARG A 237 -20.32 -12.18 11.83
N ALA A 238 -19.31 -12.89 12.33
CA ALA A 238 -18.28 -12.29 13.17
C ALA A 238 -17.49 -11.18 12.45
N ILE A 239 -17.03 -11.42 11.21
CA ILE A 239 -16.36 -10.43 10.36
C ILE A 239 -17.24 -9.18 10.21
N ARG A 240 -18.52 -9.35 9.85
CA ARG A 240 -19.46 -8.22 9.69
C ARG A 240 -19.67 -7.45 11.00
N VAL A 241 -19.82 -8.14 12.13
CA VAL A 241 -20.01 -7.51 13.44
C VAL A 241 -18.79 -6.70 13.87
N ILE A 242 -17.57 -7.21 13.66
CA ILE A 242 -16.33 -6.48 13.96
C ILE A 242 -16.20 -5.24 13.07
N ASN A 243 -16.48 -5.36 11.77
CA ASN A 243 -16.48 -4.21 10.87
C ASN A 243 -17.49 -3.13 11.31
N GLU A 244 -18.70 -3.55 11.71
CA GLU A 244 -19.73 -2.63 12.19
C GLU A 244 -19.33 -1.95 13.51
N LEU A 245 -18.67 -2.66 14.42
CA LEU A 245 -18.10 -2.08 15.65
C LEU A 245 -17.12 -0.94 15.36
N ILE A 246 -16.15 -1.18 14.47
CA ILE A 246 -15.15 -0.19 14.07
C ILE A 246 -15.86 1.03 13.44
N THR A 247 -16.85 0.76 12.57
CA THR A 247 -17.66 1.79 11.90
C THR A 247 -18.41 2.66 12.91
N LYS A 248 -19.11 2.04 13.88
CA LYS A 248 -19.84 2.78 14.92
C LYS A 248 -18.91 3.58 15.82
N LEU A 249 -17.74 3.05 16.14
CA LEU A 249 -16.75 3.77 16.93
C LEU A 249 -16.21 5.00 16.18
N ALA A 250 -15.91 4.87 14.88
CA ALA A 250 -15.51 6.00 14.02
C ALA A 250 -16.60 7.09 13.98
N VAL A 251 -17.86 6.71 13.76
CA VAL A 251 -19.01 7.63 13.75
C VAL A 251 -19.16 8.34 15.10
N ALA A 252 -18.94 7.64 16.21
CA ALA A 252 -19.03 8.24 17.54
C ALA A 252 -17.93 9.28 17.81
N TYR A 253 -16.69 9.04 17.36
CA TYR A 253 -15.64 10.08 17.40
C TYR A 253 -15.99 11.28 16.52
N GLN A 254 -16.57 11.05 15.33
CA GLN A 254 -17.01 12.14 14.45
C GLN A 254 -18.08 13.04 15.05
N GLN A 255 -18.90 12.56 15.98
CA GLN A 255 -19.84 13.42 16.72
C GLN A 255 -19.10 14.44 17.60
N ILE A 256 -17.99 14.05 18.23
CA ILE A 256 -17.14 14.96 19.01
C ILE A 256 -16.48 15.99 18.08
N ILE A 257 -15.97 15.54 16.92
CA ILE A 257 -15.44 16.43 15.88
C ILE A 257 -16.50 17.43 15.45
N ALA A 258 -17.72 16.97 15.14
CA ALA A 258 -18.84 17.80 14.70
C ALA A 258 -19.21 18.85 15.75
N TYR A 259 -19.18 18.50 17.05
CA TYR A 259 -19.44 19.43 18.14
C TYR A 259 -18.50 20.65 18.11
N TYR A 260 -17.19 20.42 17.95
CA TYR A 260 -16.17 21.48 17.92
C TYR A 260 -16.14 22.20 16.57
N TYR A 261 -16.25 21.46 15.47
CA TYR A 261 -16.31 22.00 14.11
C TYR A 261 -17.46 22.99 13.93
N GLN A 262 -18.66 22.66 14.42
CA GLN A 262 -19.83 23.56 14.41
C GLN A 262 -19.67 24.79 15.32
N ARG A 263 -18.59 24.89 16.10
CA ARG A 263 -18.25 26.05 16.94
C ARG A 263 -17.07 26.84 16.38
N GLY A 264 -16.62 26.53 15.16
CA GLY A 264 -15.47 27.17 14.52
C GLY A 264 -14.13 26.81 15.16
N GLU A 265 -14.12 25.77 15.99
CA GLU A 265 -12.87 25.23 16.54
C GLU A 265 -12.19 24.35 15.48
N THR A 266 -10.88 24.22 15.60
CA THR A 266 -10.03 23.54 14.62
C THR A 266 -9.02 22.66 15.35
N PRO A 267 -8.40 21.67 14.69
CA PRO A 267 -7.41 20.81 15.32
C PRO A 267 -6.22 21.58 15.90
N ASN A 268 -5.85 22.75 15.35
CA ASN A 268 -4.72 23.54 15.84
C ASN A 268 -5.00 24.26 17.18
N ASN A 269 -6.27 24.49 17.51
CA ASN A 269 -6.68 25.23 18.70
C ASN A 269 -7.47 24.39 19.70
N ASN A 270 -7.86 23.17 19.32
CA ASN A 270 -8.55 22.22 20.18
C ASN A 270 -7.93 20.81 20.09
N THR A 271 -7.17 20.46 21.13
CA THR A 271 -6.51 19.16 21.27
C THR A 271 -7.48 17.97 21.31
N THR A 272 -8.70 18.16 21.82
CA THR A 272 -9.73 17.10 21.83
C THR A 272 -10.27 16.83 20.42
N MET A 273 -10.46 17.88 19.62
CA MET A 273 -10.84 17.76 18.21
C MET A 273 -9.74 17.06 17.41
N LEU A 274 -8.47 17.46 17.58
CA LEU A 274 -7.33 16.81 16.95
C LEU A 274 -7.23 15.32 17.33
N LEU A 275 -7.36 15.00 18.63
CA LEU A 275 -7.40 13.62 19.10
C LEU A 275 -8.51 12.82 18.40
N CYS A 276 -9.72 13.36 18.32
CA CYS A 276 -10.86 12.66 17.73
C CYS A 276 -10.71 12.49 16.21
N ILE A 277 -10.07 13.43 15.50
CA ILE A 277 -9.72 13.25 14.08
C ILE A 277 -8.71 12.11 13.94
N ASN A 278 -7.65 12.10 14.76
CA ASN A 278 -6.65 11.03 14.72
C ASN A 278 -7.27 9.66 15.08
N ARG A 279 -8.20 9.61 16.05
CA ARG A 279 -8.97 8.38 16.37
C ARG A 279 -9.89 7.94 15.25
N THR A 280 -10.57 8.88 14.59
CA THR A 280 -11.41 8.54 13.43
C THR A 280 -10.56 7.95 12.31
N THR A 281 -9.39 8.54 12.06
CA THR A 281 -8.40 8.06 11.08
C THR A 281 -7.90 6.67 11.43
N GLU A 282 -7.58 6.42 12.69
CA GLU A 282 -7.21 5.10 13.19
C GLU A 282 -8.31 4.07 12.94
N MET A 283 -9.57 4.41 13.23
CA MET A 283 -10.70 3.49 12.99
C MET A 283 -10.91 3.20 11.51
N LEU A 284 -10.84 4.21 10.64
CA LEU A 284 -10.92 4.02 9.17
C LEU A 284 -9.77 3.14 8.66
N ALA A 285 -8.54 3.38 9.14
CA ALA A 285 -7.39 2.56 8.81
C ALA A 285 -7.57 1.08 9.24
N LEU A 286 -8.08 0.86 10.46
CA LEU A 286 -8.39 -0.49 10.96
C LEU A 286 -9.54 -1.14 10.18
N GLN A 287 -10.52 -0.36 9.72
CA GLN A 287 -11.63 -0.85 8.92
C GLN A 287 -11.13 -1.38 7.56
N ILE A 288 -10.28 -0.61 6.88
CA ILE A 288 -9.64 -1.01 5.63
C ILE A 288 -8.74 -2.23 5.85
N LEU A 289 -7.92 -2.21 6.90
CA LEU A 289 -7.05 -3.34 7.26
C LEU A 289 -7.84 -4.63 7.50
N HIS A 290 -8.95 -4.53 8.23
CA HIS A 290 -9.83 -5.66 8.50
C HIS A 290 -10.47 -6.20 7.22
N ALA A 291 -10.85 -5.33 6.28
CA ALA A 291 -11.32 -5.75 4.95
C ALA A 291 -10.23 -6.50 4.18
N TYR A 292 -9.02 -5.94 4.10
CA TYR A 292 -7.87 -6.58 3.44
C TYR A 292 -7.52 -7.94 4.02
N HIS A 293 -7.57 -8.09 5.34
CA HIS A 293 -7.28 -9.37 6.00
C HIS A 293 -8.22 -10.50 5.57
N TYR A 294 -9.47 -10.18 5.24
CA TYR A 294 -10.45 -11.12 4.71
C TYR A 294 -10.66 -11.00 3.20
N TYR A 295 -9.68 -10.43 2.50
CA TYR A 295 -9.67 -10.24 1.05
C TYR A 295 -10.84 -9.43 0.50
N ARG A 296 -11.49 -8.61 1.32
CA ARG A 296 -12.60 -7.74 0.88
C ARG A 296 -12.09 -6.41 0.36
N ALA A 297 -12.81 -5.83 -0.60
CA ALA A 297 -12.66 -4.44 -1.00
C ALA A 297 -12.73 -3.53 0.24
N ALA A 298 -11.96 -2.44 0.20
CA ALA A 298 -12.08 -1.40 1.19
C ALA A 298 -13.54 -0.90 1.25
N PRO A 299 -14.10 -0.63 2.44
CA PRO A 299 -15.46 -0.15 2.55
C PRO A 299 -15.64 1.20 1.83
N SER A 300 -16.75 1.35 1.12
CA SER A 300 -17.05 2.58 0.38
C SER A 300 -17.06 3.81 1.30
N GLY A 301 -16.42 4.87 0.84
CA GLY A 301 -16.23 6.15 1.50
C GLY A 301 -15.06 6.19 2.48
N ALA A 302 -14.40 5.06 2.78
CA ALA A 302 -13.35 5.02 3.79
C ALA A 302 -12.09 5.78 3.35
N TRP A 303 -11.65 5.59 2.10
CA TRP A 303 -10.50 6.32 1.56
C TRP A 303 -10.84 7.78 1.34
N GLN A 304 -12.02 8.06 0.77
CA GLN A 304 -12.48 9.43 0.58
C GLN A 304 -12.50 10.22 1.90
N GLN A 305 -12.98 9.60 2.99
CA GLN A 305 -13.01 10.26 4.30
C GLN A 305 -11.60 10.44 4.88
N LEU A 306 -10.69 9.49 4.70
CA LEU A 306 -9.28 9.66 5.05
C LEU A 306 -8.65 10.83 4.29
N HIS A 307 -8.88 10.93 2.98
CA HIS A 307 -8.38 12.00 2.12
C HIS A 307 -8.94 13.37 2.52
N GLN A 308 -10.22 13.42 2.89
CA GLN A 308 -10.85 14.64 3.40
C GLN A 308 -10.20 15.12 4.71
N PHE A 309 -9.96 14.22 5.66
CA PHE A 309 -9.26 14.57 6.90
C PHE A 309 -7.81 14.97 6.65
N TYR A 310 -7.15 14.36 5.66
CA TYR A 310 -5.81 14.74 5.24
C TYR A 310 -5.79 16.21 4.77
N LEU A 311 -6.63 16.59 3.80
CA LEU A 311 -6.70 17.97 3.31
C LEU A 311 -7.05 18.98 4.41
N TYR A 312 -7.96 18.60 5.31
CA TYR A 312 -8.35 19.45 6.43
C TYR A 312 -7.20 19.72 7.41
N GLN A 313 -6.44 18.68 7.76
CA GLN A 313 -5.30 18.82 8.68
C GLN A 313 -4.06 19.41 8.02
N GLU A 314 -3.88 19.19 6.72
CA GLU A 314 -2.85 19.88 5.94
C GLU A 314 -3.09 21.40 5.98
N ALA A 315 -4.32 21.84 5.66
CA ALA A 315 -4.68 23.25 5.71
C ALA A 315 -4.62 23.84 7.14
N ALA A 316 -4.89 23.03 8.17
CA ALA A 316 -4.80 23.45 9.57
C ALA A 316 -3.36 23.44 10.13
N GLY A 317 -2.40 22.83 9.43
CA GLY A 317 -1.01 22.69 9.87
C GLY A 317 -0.80 21.65 10.98
N THR A 318 -1.63 20.61 11.06
CA THR A 318 -1.62 19.63 12.18
C THR A 318 -1.31 18.18 11.79
N LEU A 319 -0.93 17.92 10.54
CA LEU A 319 -0.69 16.55 10.03
C LEU A 319 0.26 15.72 10.91
N HIS A 320 1.34 16.34 11.37
CA HIS A 320 2.43 15.67 12.11
C HIS A 320 2.30 15.84 13.63
N GLU A 321 1.26 16.53 14.11
CA GLU A 321 1.08 16.79 15.54
C GLU A 321 0.66 15.51 16.27
N THR A 322 1.38 15.20 17.35
CA THR A 322 1.00 14.15 18.29
C THR A 322 0.13 14.73 19.40
N VAL A 323 -0.71 13.90 20.00
CA VAL A 323 -1.61 14.36 21.06
C VAL A 323 -1.32 13.62 22.36
N ALA A 324 -1.20 14.38 23.44
CA ALA A 324 -1.26 13.88 24.82
C ALA A 324 -2.29 14.71 25.61
N LEU A 325 -3.47 14.14 25.87
CA LEU A 325 -4.56 14.78 26.59
C LEU A 325 -4.76 14.11 27.95
N LYS A 326 -4.72 14.90 29.04
CA LYS A 326 -4.93 14.43 30.43
C LYS A 326 -4.05 13.22 30.82
N GLU A 327 -2.79 13.20 30.37
CA GLU A 327 -1.76 12.16 30.62
C GLU A 327 -2.04 10.76 30.06
N PHE A 328 -3.31 10.32 29.96
CA PHE A 328 -3.69 8.97 29.59
C PHE A 328 -4.18 8.81 28.14
N TYR A 329 -4.64 9.88 27.49
CA TYR A 329 -5.11 9.81 26.10
C TYR A 329 -4.01 10.26 25.15
N GLN A 330 -3.42 9.29 24.47
CA GLN A 330 -2.31 9.52 23.53
C GLN A 330 -2.66 9.07 22.12
N SER A 331 -2.20 9.82 21.13
CA SER A 331 -2.29 9.43 19.73
C SER A 331 -1.01 9.74 18.98
N ARG A 332 -0.65 8.83 18.06
CA ARG A 332 0.26 9.13 16.95
C ARG A 332 -0.32 10.26 16.08
N SER A 333 0.53 10.83 15.25
CA SER A 333 0.12 11.86 14.29
C SER A 333 -0.87 11.31 13.27
N PHE A 334 -1.67 12.18 12.66
CA PHE A 334 -2.53 11.79 11.55
C PHE A 334 -1.71 11.20 10.40
N PHE A 335 -0.58 11.87 10.08
CA PHE A 335 0.29 11.47 8.99
C PHE A 335 0.77 10.03 9.16
N ASP A 336 1.19 9.63 10.37
CA ASP A 336 1.63 8.25 10.62
C ASP A 336 0.53 7.22 10.38
N LEU A 337 -0.69 7.51 10.86
CA LEU A 337 -1.84 6.61 10.69
C LEU A 337 -2.22 6.47 9.21
N TYR A 338 -2.27 7.60 8.50
CA TYR A 338 -2.62 7.68 7.10
C TYR A 338 -1.56 7.03 6.20
N ALA A 339 -0.29 7.34 6.41
CA ALA A 339 0.83 6.75 5.70
C ALA A 339 0.91 5.23 5.89
N GLN A 340 0.70 4.74 7.12
CA GLN A 340 0.76 3.30 7.43
C GLN A 340 -0.27 2.50 6.63
N ILE A 341 -1.53 2.95 6.59
CA ILE A 341 -2.56 2.23 5.83
C ILE A 341 -2.37 2.37 4.32
N MET A 342 -1.89 3.52 3.83
CA MET A 342 -1.55 3.69 2.41
C MET A 342 -0.45 2.74 1.98
N LEU A 343 0.68 2.69 2.72
CA LEU A 343 1.76 1.76 2.44
C LEU A 343 1.30 0.30 2.47
N THR A 344 0.40 -0.04 3.41
CA THR A 344 -0.19 -1.38 3.52
C THR A 344 -1.04 -1.72 2.29
N GLY A 345 -1.86 -0.78 1.81
CA GLY A 345 -2.66 -0.98 0.60
C GLY A 345 -1.82 -1.05 -0.68
N LEU A 346 -0.80 -0.18 -0.80
CA LEU A 346 0.12 -0.16 -1.95
C LEU A 346 0.92 -1.45 -2.09
N ALA A 347 1.14 -2.17 -0.99
CA ALA A 347 1.81 -3.46 -0.98
C ALA A 347 0.97 -4.64 -1.55
N ASP A 348 -0.24 -4.38 -2.06
CA ASP A 348 -1.17 -5.36 -2.63
C ASP A 348 -1.51 -6.51 -1.65
N PRO A 349 -2.25 -6.21 -0.56
CA PRO A 349 -2.55 -7.20 0.48
C PRO A 349 -3.41 -8.37 -0.02
N TYR A 350 -4.12 -8.20 -1.14
CA TYR A 350 -4.87 -9.26 -1.83
C TYR A 350 -3.97 -10.35 -2.42
N SER A 351 -2.67 -10.10 -2.55
CA SER A 351 -1.66 -11.09 -2.94
C SER A 351 -0.97 -11.75 -1.75
N LEU A 352 -1.35 -11.45 -0.50
CA LEU A 352 -0.69 -11.93 0.72
C LEU A 352 -1.55 -12.94 1.46
N ALA A 353 -0.92 -13.85 2.20
CA ALA A 353 -1.67 -14.68 3.15
C ALA A 353 -2.27 -13.79 4.26
N ARG A 354 -3.45 -14.16 4.78
CA ARG A 354 -4.17 -13.39 5.82
C ARG A 354 -3.29 -12.95 6.99
N PHE A 355 -2.44 -13.86 7.47
CA PHE A 355 -1.53 -13.59 8.60
C PHE A 355 -0.45 -12.55 8.30
N ASP A 356 -0.04 -12.46 7.03
CA ASP A 356 0.97 -11.51 6.57
C ASP A 356 0.40 -10.11 6.40
N VAL A 357 -0.91 -9.93 6.21
CA VAL A 357 -1.54 -8.59 6.10
C VAL A 357 -1.36 -7.79 7.39
N PHE A 358 -1.66 -8.37 8.55
CA PHE A 358 -1.45 -7.69 9.84
C PHE A 358 0.04 -7.48 10.17
N ARG A 359 0.89 -8.45 9.78
CA ARG A 359 2.34 -8.32 9.93
C ARG A 359 2.87 -7.18 9.08
N LEU A 360 2.43 -7.09 7.84
CA LEU A 360 2.72 -6.00 6.91
C LEU A 360 2.30 -4.67 7.52
N PHE A 361 1.06 -4.57 8.03
CA PHE A 361 0.58 -3.34 8.64
C PHE A 361 1.48 -2.87 9.79
N GLY A 362 1.88 -3.77 10.70
CA GLY A 362 2.82 -3.45 11.78
C GLY A 362 4.20 -3.04 11.26
N LEU A 363 4.69 -3.69 10.21
CA LEU A 363 5.96 -3.38 9.58
C LEU A 363 5.96 -2.02 8.87
N MET A 364 4.87 -1.66 8.19
CA MET A 364 4.71 -0.37 7.51
C MET A 364 4.73 0.82 8.48
N ALA A 365 4.41 0.61 9.76
CA ALA A 365 4.54 1.64 10.79
C ALA A 365 6.00 2.11 10.97
N GLN A 366 6.99 1.27 10.66
CA GLN A 366 8.41 1.59 10.82
C GLN A 366 8.97 2.48 9.70
N PHE A 367 8.19 2.70 8.64
CA PHE A 367 8.60 3.43 7.45
C PHE A 367 7.75 4.68 7.19
N THR A 368 6.80 5.02 8.08
CA THR A 368 5.91 6.18 7.88
C THR A 368 6.67 7.50 7.89
N ASP A 369 7.75 7.61 8.67
CA ASP A 369 8.61 8.79 8.70
C ASP A 369 9.53 8.91 7.48
N LYS A 370 9.51 7.92 6.57
CA LYS A 370 10.32 7.87 5.33
C LYS A 370 9.50 8.13 4.08
N VAL A 371 8.20 8.38 4.20
CA VAL A 371 7.37 8.79 3.05
C VAL A 371 7.17 10.28 3.05
N GLU A 372 7.07 10.85 1.85
CA GLU A 372 6.87 12.29 1.68
C GLU A 372 5.57 12.53 0.91
N LEU A 373 4.74 13.44 1.44
CA LEU A 373 3.55 13.96 0.76
C LEU A 373 3.80 15.41 0.35
N SER A 374 3.53 15.74 -0.90
CA SER A 374 3.72 17.09 -1.41
C SER A 374 2.79 17.42 -2.57
N LEU A 375 2.66 18.71 -2.89
CA LEU A 375 2.07 19.13 -4.16
C LEU A 375 2.97 18.75 -5.33
N LEU A 376 2.37 18.44 -6.48
CA LEU A 376 3.13 18.18 -7.69
C LEU A 376 3.64 19.49 -8.29
N SER A 377 4.93 19.54 -8.60
CA SER A 377 5.50 20.60 -9.44
C SER A 377 5.02 20.49 -10.89
N TYR A 378 5.09 21.60 -11.64
CA TYR A 378 4.79 21.60 -13.08
C TYR A 378 5.57 20.52 -13.86
N LYS A 379 6.85 20.32 -13.53
CA LYS A 379 7.68 19.27 -14.16
C LYS A 379 7.14 17.87 -13.83
N GLN A 380 6.80 17.58 -12.58
CA GLN A 380 6.26 16.28 -12.18
C GLN A 380 4.92 15.97 -12.85
N ILE A 381 4.04 16.97 -12.98
CA ILE A 381 2.75 16.84 -13.68
C ILE A 381 2.96 16.38 -15.14
N LYS A 382 3.91 17.00 -15.84
CA LYS A 382 4.17 16.74 -17.27
C LYS A 382 5.12 15.57 -17.54
N THR A 383 5.75 14.99 -16.52
CA THR A 383 6.71 13.89 -16.73
C THR A 383 6.02 12.62 -17.21
N THR A 384 6.57 12.01 -18.26
CA THR A 384 6.08 10.75 -18.86
C THR A 384 7.08 9.61 -18.76
N SER A 385 8.33 9.89 -18.36
CA SER A 385 9.38 8.87 -18.21
C SER A 385 9.09 7.96 -17.03
N ASN A 386 8.85 6.66 -17.29
CA ASN A 386 8.60 5.66 -16.25
C ASN A 386 9.72 5.65 -15.19
N PHE A 387 10.98 5.75 -15.63
CA PHE A 387 12.14 5.78 -14.73
C PHE A 387 12.12 6.95 -13.74
N LEU A 388 11.70 8.15 -14.18
CA LEU A 388 11.63 9.31 -13.28
C LEU A 388 10.44 9.26 -12.34
N LEU A 389 9.45 8.42 -12.63
CA LEU A 389 8.23 8.28 -11.83
C LEU A 389 8.23 7.06 -10.92
N THR A 390 9.32 6.29 -10.86
CA THR A 390 9.38 5.11 -9.98
C THR A 390 9.16 5.50 -8.53
N GLY A 391 8.30 4.76 -7.82
CA GLY A 391 7.92 5.04 -6.43
C GLY A 391 7.23 6.38 -6.19
N HIS A 392 6.70 7.01 -7.25
CA HIS A 392 5.83 8.17 -7.13
C HIS A 392 4.38 7.74 -7.39
N PHE A 393 3.50 8.09 -6.46
CA PHE A 393 2.07 7.84 -6.55
C PHE A 393 1.30 9.15 -6.48
N CYS A 394 0.12 9.18 -7.10
CA CYS A 394 -0.84 10.26 -6.96
C CYS A 394 -1.94 9.84 -5.99
N ILE A 395 -2.18 10.69 -5.00
CA ILE A 395 -3.38 10.68 -4.17
C ILE A 395 -4.36 11.67 -4.80
N ASP A 396 -5.42 11.17 -5.43
CA ASP A 396 -6.56 12.02 -5.77
C ASP A 396 -7.47 12.12 -4.55
N CYS A 397 -7.39 13.24 -3.82
CA CYS A 397 -8.16 13.40 -2.59
C CYS A 397 -9.67 13.60 -2.83
N ASN A 398 -10.17 13.64 -4.07
CA ASN A 398 -11.60 13.59 -4.35
C ASN A 398 -12.14 12.16 -4.52
N ASP A 399 -11.26 11.19 -4.72
CA ASP A 399 -11.62 9.81 -5.01
C ASP A 399 -11.80 8.99 -3.72
N ASP A 400 -12.35 7.78 -3.85
CA ASP A 400 -12.47 6.79 -2.78
C ASP A 400 -11.47 5.63 -2.94
N ASP A 401 -10.36 5.92 -3.60
CA ASP A 401 -9.33 4.94 -3.93
C ASP A 401 -8.01 5.20 -3.20
N LEU A 402 -7.25 4.12 -3.07
CA LEU A 402 -5.84 4.12 -2.71
C LEU A 402 -5.01 4.95 -3.72
N PRO A 403 -3.86 5.53 -3.32
CA PRO A 403 -2.96 6.19 -4.26
C PRO A 403 -2.59 5.32 -5.46
N GLN A 404 -2.55 5.92 -6.65
CA GLN A 404 -2.25 5.23 -7.90
C GLN A 404 -0.84 5.57 -8.39
N PRO A 405 -0.12 4.62 -9.03
CA PRO A 405 1.19 4.92 -9.62
C PRO A 405 1.09 6.12 -10.56
N MET A 406 1.94 7.13 -10.38
CA MET A 406 1.81 8.39 -11.09
C MET A 406 1.84 8.19 -12.60
N ILE A 407 2.64 7.24 -13.10
CA ILE A 407 2.70 6.88 -14.53
C ILE A 407 1.35 6.45 -15.12
N LYS A 408 0.45 5.88 -14.31
CA LYS A 408 -0.90 5.45 -14.71
C LYS A 408 -1.97 6.52 -14.48
N THR A 409 -1.63 7.61 -13.79
CA THR A 409 -2.57 8.69 -13.48
C THR A 409 -2.63 9.70 -14.62
N PRO A 410 -3.81 10.07 -15.13
CA PRO A 410 -3.99 11.13 -16.13
C PRO A 410 -3.44 12.49 -15.68
N ILE A 411 -2.99 13.32 -16.64
CA ILE A 411 -2.38 14.63 -16.35
C ILE A 411 -3.38 15.57 -15.68
N GLU A 412 -4.66 15.47 -16.02
CA GLU A 412 -5.75 16.28 -15.46
C GLU A 412 -5.87 16.06 -13.96
N ILE A 413 -5.78 14.80 -13.53
CA ILE A 413 -5.79 14.44 -12.11
C ILE A 413 -4.48 14.93 -11.46
N ARG A 414 -3.32 14.68 -12.08
CA ARG A 414 -2.02 15.16 -11.55
C ARG A 414 -1.98 16.68 -11.32
N ALA A 415 -2.66 17.45 -12.17
CA ALA A 415 -2.67 18.92 -12.13
C ALA A 415 -3.67 19.52 -11.14
N SER A 416 -4.50 18.71 -10.49
CA SER A 416 -5.48 19.16 -9.50
C SER A 416 -4.80 19.72 -8.24
N ASP A 417 -5.34 20.80 -7.68
CA ASP A 417 -4.90 21.41 -6.42
C ASP A 417 -5.16 20.52 -5.19
N LYS A 418 -6.05 19.54 -5.35
CA LYS A 418 -6.36 18.51 -4.34
C LYS A 418 -5.53 17.25 -4.49
N THR A 419 -4.71 17.13 -5.53
CA THR A 419 -3.86 15.95 -5.71
C THR A 419 -2.55 16.13 -4.96
N ARG A 420 -2.08 15.06 -4.32
CA ARG A 420 -0.77 15.00 -3.69
C ARG A 420 0.08 13.91 -4.32
N MET A 421 1.37 14.18 -4.40
CA MET A 421 2.36 13.18 -4.69
C MET A 421 2.73 12.47 -3.39
N LEU A 422 2.68 11.15 -3.42
CA LEU A 422 3.29 10.28 -2.42
C LEU A 422 4.59 9.72 -2.98
N ASN A 423 5.71 10.09 -2.36
CA ASN A 423 7.04 9.58 -2.68
C ASN A 423 7.42 8.48 -1.67
N THR A 424 7.60 7.25 -2.17
CA THR A 424 7.99 6.08 -1.37
C THR A 424 9.48 5.73 -1.49
N GLN A 425 10.25 6.46 -2.30
CA GLN A 425 11.67 6.17 -2.53
C GLN A 425 12.52 6.19 -1.25
N PRO A 426 12.36 7.15 -0.31
CA PRO A 426 13.16 7.12 0.92
C PRO A 426 12.79 5.93 1.82
N ALA A 427 11.52 5.48 1.79
CA ALA A 427 11.07 4.28 2.47
C ALA A 427 11.71 3.01 1.88
N LEU A 428 11.79 2.92 0.54
CA LEU A 428 12.47 1.82 -0.16
C LEU A 428 13.97 1.77 0.17
N LEU A 429 14.64 2.91 0.22
CA LEU A 429 16.04 2.99 0.64
C LEU A 429 16.23 2.49 2.08
N ALA A 430 15.31 2.84 3.00
CA ALA A 430 15.33 2.34 4.36
C ALA A 430 15.17 0.82 4.42
N VAL A 431 14.25 0.25 3.61
CA VAL A 431 14.05 -1.20 3.47
C VAL A 431 15.34 -1.88 2.95
N GLU A 432 16.03 -1.30 1.97
CA GLU A 432 17.30 -1.83 1.47
C GLU A 432 18.40 -1.85 2.54
N ASN A 433 18.44 -0.84 3.40
CA ASN A 433 19.37 -0.80 4.52
C ASN A 433 19.04 -1.89 5.55
N THR A 434 17.76 -2.15 5.83
CA THR A 434 17.33 -3.29 6.67
C THR A 434 17.86 -4.63 6.11
N PHE A 435 17.85 -4.82 4.79
CA PHE A 435 18.44 -6.02 4.17
C PHE A 435 19.95 -6.11 4.34
N LYS A 436 20.68 -5.00 4.30
CA LYS A 436 22.14 -4.97 4.51
C LYS A 436 22.48 -5.31 5.95
N ASP A 437 21.76 -4.72 6.91
CA ASP A 437 21.99 -4.92 8.35
C ASP A 437 21.67 -6.36 8.78
N ALA A 438 20.63 -6.97 8.20
CA ALA A 438 20.29 -8.36 8.44
C ALA A 438 21.32 -9.36 7.89
N LYS A 439 22.05 -9.00 6.82
CA LYS A 439 23.15 -9.84 6.30
C LYS A 439 24.36 -9.82 7.24
N SER A 440 24.57 -8.74 8.00
CA SER A 440 25.64 -8.67 9.00
C SER A 440 25.28 -9.35 10.34
N ASN A 441 23.99 -9.41 10.70
CA ASN A 441 23.53 -9.97 11.97
C ASN A 441 22.61 -11.17 11.71
N SER A 442 23.15 -12.39 11.81
CA SER A 442 22.41 -13.64 11.57
C SER A 442 21.39 -13.92 12.68
N HIS A 443 20.20 -13.31 12.60
CA HIS A 443 19.05 -13.60 13.46
C HIS A 443 17.90 -14.23 12.65
N VAL A 444 17.44 -15.41 13.09
CA VAL A 444 16.37 -16.19 12.46
C VAL A 444 15.00 -15.46 12.52
N SER A 445 14.75 -14.58 13.49
CA SER A 445 13.42 -13.93 13.65
C SER A 445 13.09 -12.91 12.57
N LEU A 446 14.08 -12.37 11.86
CA LEU A 446 13.89 -11.40 10.78
C LEU A 446 13.51 -12.06 9.44
N ASP A 447 13.68 -13.37 9.27
CA ASP A 447 13.53 -14.02 7.96
C ASP A 447 12.11 -13.86 7.37
N THR A 448 11.07 -13.90 8.21
CA THR A 448 9.69 -13.75 7.73
C THR A 448 9.38 -12.31 7.33
N GLU A 449 9.87 -11.32 8.08
CA GLU A 449 9.70 -9.91 7.75
C GLU A 449 10.50 -9.54 6.50
N LEU A 450 11.73 -10.03 6.37
CA LEU A 450 12.56 -9.84 5.18
C LEU A 450 11.94 -10.48 3.93
N ARG A 451 11.33 -11.66 4.04
CA ARG A 451 10.57 -12.27 2.94
C ARG A 451 9.38 -11.41 2.52
N LEU A 452 8.65 -10.86 3.50
CA LEU A 452 7.53 -9.95 3.24
C LEU A 452 8.01 -8.64 2.57
N LEU A 453 9.09 -8.04 3.05
CA LEU A 453 9.69 -6.84 2.45
C LEU A 453 10.11 -7.06 1.00
N LYS A 454 10.75 -8.20 0.69
CA LYS A 454 11.14 -8.56 -0.68
C LYS A 454 9.93 -8.61 -1.62
N LYS A 455 8.79 -9.08 -1.11
CA LYS A 455 7.56 -9.22 -1.89
C LYS A 455 6.92 -7.85 -2.20
N ILE A 456 7.01 -6.88 -1.30
CA ILE A 456 6.34 -5.58 -1.46
C ILE A 456 7.19 -4.53 -2.20
N ILE A 457 8.53 -4.67 -2.23
CA ILE A 457 9.42 -3.71 -2.92
C ILE A 457 8.96 -3.37 -4.34
N PRO A 458 8.63 -4.35 -5.22
CA PRO A 458 8.22 -4.03 -6.59
C PRO A 458 6.93 -3.21 -6.65
N GLN A 459 6.03 -3.38 -5.66
CA GLN A 459 4.78 -2.63 -5.58
C GLN A 459 5.05 -1.18 -5.17
N LEU A 460 5.81 -0.98 -4.10
CA LEU A 460 6.16 0.35 -3.60
C LEU A 460 7.07 1.13 -4.56
N ASN A 461 7.87 0.44 -5.38
CA ASN A 461 8.72 1.08 -6.39
C ASN A 461 8.02 1.31 -7.73
N THR A 462 6.75 0.93 -7.86
CA THR A 462 5.96 0.94 -9.11
C THR A 462 6.60 0.17 -10.27
N THR A 463 7.54 -0.74 -9.99
CA THR A 463 8.24 -1.57 -10.98
C THR A 463 7.60 -2.94 -11.16
N HIS A 464 6.49 -3.22 -10.48
CA HIS A 464 5.74 -4.45 -10.69
C HIS A 464 5.15 -4.47 -12.11
N GLU A 465 5.80 -5.21 -12.99
CA GLU A 465 5.36 -5.49 -14.35
C GLU A 465 4.93 -6.96 -14.47
N ARG A 466 3.83 -7.19 -15.18
CA ARG A 466 3.40 -8.56 -15.49
C ARG A 466 4.37 -9.14 -16.53
N ARG A 467 4.88 -10.35 -16.25
CA ARG A 467 5.79 -11.07 -17.16
C ARG A 467 5.12 -11.52 -18.46
N PHE A 468 3.80 -11.79 -18.41
CA PHE A 468 3.04 -12.31 -19.54
C PHE A 468 1.88 -11.38 -19.90
N HIS A 469 1.65 -11.19 -21.20
CA HIS A 469 0.50 -10.47 -21.71
C HIS A 469 -0.80 -11.23 -21.41
N ARG A 470 -1.83 -10.51 -20.97
CA ARG A 470 -3.14 -11.11 -20.69
C ARG A 470 -4.11 -10.86 -21.84
N LEU A 471 -4.79 -11.91 -22.27
CA LEU A 471 -5.87 -11.87 -23.24
C LEU A 471 -7.20 -11.98 -22.48
N ASN A 472 -8.13 -11.08 -22.77
CA ASN A 472 -9.49 -11.21 -22.28
C ASN A 472 -10.09 -12.49 -22.82
N THR A 473 -10.62 -13.33 -21.94
CA THR A 473 -11.40 -14.48 -22.38
C THR A 473 -12.78 -13.97 -22.75
N GLY A 474 -13.26 -14.22 -23.97
CA GLY A 474 -14.56 -13.71 -24.45
C GLY A 474 -15.72 -13.97 -23.47
N LYS A 475 -16.83 -13.25 -23.63
CA LYS A 475 -17.88 -13.01 -22.61
C LYS A 475 -18.52 -14.25 -21.90
N HIS A 476 -18.19 -15.49 -22.24
CA HIS A 476 -18.91 -16.70 -21.80
C HIS A 476 -18.05 -17.95 -21.55
N ARG A 477 -16.75 -17.82 -21.23
CA ARG A 477 -15.93 -19.00 -20.91
C ARG A 477 -16.04 -19.35 -19.42
N ASN A 478 -16.60 -20.52 -19.12
CA ASN A 478 -16.69 -21.04 -17.76
C ASN A 478 -15.68 -22.17 -17.55
N VAL A 479 -15.19 -22.29 -16.32
CA VAL A 479 -14.33 -23.39 -15.87
C VAL A 479 -14.82 -23.88 -14.52
N ASP A 480 -14.62 -25.16 -14.23
CA ASP A 480 -14.88 -25.72 -12.91
C ASP A 480 -13.58 -25.82 -12.13
N ILE A 481 -13.58 -25.33 -10.89
CA ILE A 481 -12.41 -25.25 -10.05
C ILE A 481 -12.63 -26.08 -8.80
N ALA A 482 -11.78 -27.09 -8.59
CA ALA A 482 -11.75 -27.91 -7.38
C ALA A 482 -10.63 -27.43 -6.45
N HIS A 483 -10.92 -27.29 -5.16
CA HIS A 483 -10.01 -26.77 -4.14
C HIS A 483 -9.38 -27.89 -3.30
N GLY A 484 -8.05 -27.88 -3.19
CA GLY A 484 -7.29 -28.84 -2.39
C GLY A 484 -7.04 -30.20 -3.06
N ILE A 485 -5.96 -30.87 -2.65
CA ILE A 485 -5.45 -32.10 -3.28
C ILE A 485 -6.51 -33.20 -3.36
N ASN A 486 -7.30 -33.37 -2.30
CA ASN A 486 -8.34 -34.40 -2.22
C ASN A 486 -9.42 -34.22 -3.29
N ALA A 487 -9.98 -33.02 -3.41
CA ALA A 487 -11.05 -32.74 -4.39
C ALA A 487 -10.53 -32.85 -5.83
N ILE A 488 -9.30 -32.39 -6.07
CA ILE A 488 -8.64 -32.50 -7.38
C ILE A 488 -8.44 -33.96 -7.75
N GLN A 489 -7.91 -34.78 -6.85
CA GLN A 489 -7.64 -36.19 -7.11
C GLN A 489 -8.93 -36.98 -7.38
N GLN A 490 -9.98 -36.75 -6.58
CA GLN A 490 -11.29 -37.38 -6.78
C GLN A 490 -11.87 -37.00 -8.14
N SER A 491 -11.80 -35.72 -8.52
CA SER A 491 -12.27 -35.20 -9.81
C SER A 491 -11.46 -35.71 -11.00
N LEU A 492 -10.17 -36.02 -10.83
CA LEU A 492 -9.34 -36.65 -11.86
C LEU A 492 -9.68 -38.13 -12.06
N LYS A 493 -10.10 -38.84 -11.00
CA LYS A 493 -10.40 -40.28 -11.03
C LYS A 493 -11.86 -40.60 -11.38
N GLN A 494 -12.78 -39.70 -11.05
CA GLN A 494 -14.22 -39.92 -11.13
C GLN A 494 -14.93 -38.76 -11.85
N LYS A 495 -16.27 -38.72 -11.77
CA LYS A 495 -17.03 -37.54 -12.16
C LYS A 495 -16.59 -36.35 -11.30
N LEU A 496 -16.49 -35.18 -11.92
CA LEU A 496 -16.15 -33.92 -11.26
C LEU A 496 -16.98 -33.73 -9.98
N THR A 497 -16.30 -33.66 -8.83
CA THR A 497 -16.91 -33.55 -7.49
C THR A 497 -16.24 -32.44 -6.70
N HIS A 498 -17.00 -31.76 -5.85
CA HIS A 498 -16.49 -30.65 -5.02
C HIS A 498 -15.85 -29.48 -5.82
N ALA A 499 -16.20 -29.36 -7.10
CA ALA A 499 -15.79 -28.26 -7.95
C ALA A 499 -16.91 -27.22 -8.06
N LEU A 500 -16.52 -25.95 -8.11
CA LEU A 500 -17.43 -24.83 -8.29
C LEU A 500 -17.21 -24.23 -9.68
N THR A 501 -18.28 -23.82 -10.36
CA THR A 501 -18.19 -23.15 -11.66
C THR A 501 -17.81 -21.67 -11.49
N TRP A 502 -16.83 -21.24 -12.26
CA TRP A 502 -16.33 -19.87 -12.33
C TRP A 502 -16.36 -19.36 -13.77
N LYS A 503 -16.49 -18.04 -13.91
CA LYS A 503 -16.36 -17.35 -15.19
C LYS A 503 -14.92 -16.87 -15.35
N LEU A 504 -14.23 -17.25 -16.43
CA LEU A 504 -12.93 -16.68 -16.74
C LEU A 504 -13.08 -15.22 -17.20
N ASP A 505 -12.22 -14.37 -16.66
CA ASP A 505 -12.15 -12.95 -17.00
C ASP A 505 -11.01 -12.70 -18.02
N ASN A 506 -9.81 -13.16 -17.70
CA ASN A 506 -8.64 -13.05 -18.58
C ASN A 506 -7.62 -14.17 -18.34
N GLN A 507 -6.72 -14.38 -19.29
CA GLN A 507 -5.70 -15.44 -19.24
C GLN A 507 -4.36 -15.00 -19.84
N SER A 508 -3.29 -15.67 -19.44
CA SER A 508 -1.94 -15.59 -20.04
C SER A 508 -1.33 -16.98 -20.10
N SER A 509 -0.11 -17.10 -20.66
CA SER A 509 0.62 -18.37 -20.64
C SER A 509 0.94 -18.87 -19.22
N GLY A 510 1.12 -17.97 -18.26
CA GLY A 510 1.48 -18.33 -16.88
C GLY A 510 0.34 -18.31 -15.86
N GLY A 511 -0.90 -17.96 -16.25
CA GLY A 511 -1.95 -17.74 -15.25
C GLY A 511 -3.31 -17.35 -15.78
N LEU A 512 -4.31 -17.42 -14.91
CA LEU A 512 -5.73 -17.21 -15.19
C LEU A 512 -6.35 -16.25 -14.17
N MET A 513 -7.38 -15.51 -14.59
CA MET A 513 -8.26 -14.74 -13.71
C MET A 513 -9.66 -15.32 -13.83
N ALA A 514 -10.30 -15.59 -12.70
CA ALA A 514 -11.66 -16.09 -12.66
C ALA A 514 -12.51 -15.26 -11.68
N LYS A 515 -13.80 -15.14 -11.99
CA LYS A 515 -14.82 -14.44 -11.20
C LYS A 515 -15.97 -15.38 -10.90
N ARG A 516 -16.54 -15.29 -9.70
CA ARG A 516 -17.78 -15.98 -9.32
C ARG A 516 -18.66 -15.05 -8.50
N GLN A 517 -19.94 -14.97 -8.87
CA GLN A 517 -20.93 -14.16 -8.17
C GLN A 517 -21.46 -14.91 -6.96
N THR A 518 -20.74 -14.83 -5.85
CA THR A 518 -21.08 -15.56 -4.64
C THR A 518 -20.33 -15.00 -3.46
N GLU A 519 -21.04 -14.96 -2.34
CA GLU A 519 -20.40 -14.79 -1.04
C GLU A 519 -19.60 -16.06 -0.65
N GLY A 520 -20.03 -17.27 -1.01
CA GLY A 520 -19.57 -18.54 -0.43
C GLY A 520 -18.13 -19.03 -0.71
N CYS A 521 -17.20 -18.16 -1.09
CA CYS A 521 -15.79 -18.51 -1.39
C CYS A 521 -14.81 -18.13 -0.26
N TYR A 522 -15.30 -17.98 0.97
CA TYR A 522 -14.53 -17.50 2.13
C TYR A 522 -13.47 -18.47 2.66
N HIS A 523 -13.55 -19.75 2.33
CA HIS A 523 -12.53 -20.73 2.68
C HIS A 523 -11.24 -20.59 1.85
N LEU A 524 -11.28 -19.87 0.73
CA LEU A 524 -10.12 -19.70 -0.14
C LEU A 524 -9.10 -18.73 0.47
N ASN A 525 -7.82 -19.04 0.22
CA ASN A 525 -6.66 -18.30 0.67
C ASN A 525 -5.60 -18.20 -0.42
N ILE A 526 -4.73 -17.21 -0.27
CA ILE A 526 -3.51 -17.12 -1.07
C ILE A 526 -2.58 -18.30 -0.72
N GLY A 527 -2.14 -19.01 -1.76
CA GLY A 527 -1.31 -20.21 -1.64
C GLY A 527 -2.07 -21.53 -1.76
N ASP A 528 -3.40 -21.50 -1.86
CA ASP A 528 -4.22 -22.70 -2.02
C ASP A 528 -4.01 -23.32 -3.40
N LEU A 529 -3.96 -24.65 -3.44
CA LEU A 529 -3.89 -25.44 -4.66
C LEU A 529 -5.29 -25.64 -5.23
N VAL A 530 -5.42 -25.40 -6.53
CA VAL A 530 -6.66 -25.65 -7.25
C VAL A 530 -6.42 -26.44 -8.53
N GLY A 531 -7.39 -27.30 -8.86
CA GLY A 531 -7.48 -27.98 -10.15
C GLY A 531 -8.52 -27.30 -11.01
N ILE A 532 -8.16 -27.01 -12.26
CA ILE A 532 -9.00 -26.32 -13.24
C ILE A 532 -9.44 -27.32 -14.29
N PHE A 533 -10.74 -27.56 -14.34
CA PHE A 533 -11.41 -28.50 -15.21
C PHE A 533 -12.24 -27.73 -16.24
N GLU A 534 -12.05 -28.09 -17.50
CA GLU A 534 -12.77 -27.49 -18.61
C GLU A 534 -13.00 -28.59 -19.65
N SER A 535 -14.24 -28.67 -20.16
CA SER A 535 -14.58 -29.65 -21.19
C SER A 535 -13.63 -29.55 -22.38
N ASP A 536 -13.17 -30.69 -22.87
CA ASP A 536 -12.27 -30.82 -24.04
C ASP A 536 -10.84 -30.28 -23.85
N PHE A 537 -10.48 -29.77 -22.67
CA PHE A 537 -9.11 -29.34 -22.34
C PHE A 537 -8.45 -30.26 -21.31
N GLN A 538 -7.12 -30.32 -21.33
CA GLN A 538 -6.35 -30.98 -20.26
C GLN A 538 -6.57 -30.24 -18.94
N VAL A 539 -6.71 -31.01 -17.85
CA VAL A 539 -6.79 -30.47 -16.49
C VAL A 539 -5.48 -29.76 -16.16
N LYS A 540 -5.61 -28.57 -15.59
CA LYS A 540 -4.47 -27.75 -15.16
C LYS A 540 -4.46 -27.66 -13.64
N LEU A 541 -3.28 -27.61 -13.06
CA LEU A 541 -3.12 -27.20 -11.67
C LEU A 541 -2.74 -25.73 -11.60
N ALA A 542 -3.13 -25.08 -10.52
CA ALA A 542 -2.76 -23.70 -10.27
C ALA A 542 -2.68 -23.41 -8.77
N THR A 543 -1.97 -22.34 -8.41
CA THR A 543 -1.97 -21.76 -7.07
C THR A 543 -2.69 -20.42 -7.09
N ILE A 544 -3.55 -20.16 -6.11
CA ILE A 544 -4.16 -18.83 -5.94
C ILE A 544 -3.06 -17.85 -5.48
N LYS A 545 -2.79 -16.82 -6.29
CA LYS A 545 -1.79 -15.78 -6.01
C LYS A 545 -2.39 -14.41 -5.72
N TRP A 546 -3.66 -14.19 -6.06
CA TRP A 546 -4.40 -12.97 -5.76
C TRP A 546 -5.87 -13.30 -5.53
N LEU A 547 -6.50 -12.68 -4.53
CA LEU A 547 -7.91 -12.91 -4.19
C LEU A 547 -8.53 -11.62 -3.70
N GLN A 548 -9.68 -11.25 -4.27
CA GLN A 548 -10.47 -10.12 -3.82
C GLN A 548 -11.97 -10.44 -3.89
N ILE A 549 -12.71 -10.02 -2.88
CA ILE A 549 -14.16 -10.00 -2.82
C ILE A 549 -14.57 -8.54 -2.90
N ASP A 550 -15.27 -8.13 -3.96
CA ASP A 550 -15.67 -6.74 -4.12
C ASP A 550 -16.84 -6.34 -3.21
N ILE A 551 -17.31 -5.10 -3.35
CA ILE A 551 -18.41 -4.52 -2.57
C ILE A 551 -19.73 -5.25 -2.85
N ASP A 552 -19.92 -5.72 -4.09
CA ASP A 552 -21.10 -6.48 -4.53
C ASP A 552 -21.01 -7.97 -4.14
N ALA A 553 -19.95 -8.32 -3.41
CA ALA A 553 -19.60 -9.66 -2.98
C ALA A 553 -19.32 -10.64 -4.13
N ASP A 554 -18.88 -10.12 -5.28
CA ASP A 554 -18.29 -10.95 -6.32
C ASP A 554 -16.86 -11.33 -5.92
N THR A 555 -16.55 -12.62 -5.99
CA THR A 555 -15.22 -13.14 -5.70
C THR A 555 -14.39 -13.24 -6.97
N TYR A 556 -13.18 -12.72 -6.94
CA TYR A 556 -12.20 -12.77 -8.00
C TYR A 556 -10.94 -13.48 -7.50
N ILE A 557 -10.40 -14.37 -8.33
CA ILE A 557 -9.16 -15.08 -8.06
C ILE A 557 -8.20 -14.95 -9.24
N GLY A 558 -6.96 -14.57 -8.93
CA GLY A 558 -5.82 -14.66 -9.83
C GLY A 558 -5.02 -15.91 -9.50
N MET A 559 -4.81 -16.76 -10.49
CA MET A 559 -4.18 -18.06 -10.35
C MET A 559 -2.91 -18.13 -11.21
N GLU A 560 -1.83 -18.64 -10.64
CA GLU A 560 -0.60 -18.99 -11.36
C GLU A 560 -0.63 -20.48 -11.70
N LEU A 561 -0.44 -20.81 -12.99
CA LEU A 561 -0.48 -22.19 -13.46
C LEU A 561 0.76 -22.95 -12.99
N ILE A 562 0.58 -24.21 -12.63
CA ILE A 562 1.66 -25.16 -12.38
C ILE A 562 1.78 -26.04 -13.63
N ASP A 563 2.98 -26.08 -14.21
CA ASP A 563 3.25 -26.82 -15.43
C ASP A 563 3.23 -28.34 -15.20
N GLY A 564 2.70 -29.05 -16.19
CA GLY A 564 2.65 -30.52 -16.22
C GLY A 564 1.22 -31.07 -16.08
N LYS A 565 1.02 -32.26 -16.64
CA LYS A 565 -0.25 -32.97 -16.55
C LYS A 565 -0.35 -33.70 -15.20
N PRO A 566 -1.36 -33.43 -14.36
CA PRO A 566 -1.48 -34.11 -13.07
C PRO A 566 -1.86 -35.58 -13.22
N ILE A 567 -1.07 -36.46 -12.61
CA ILE A 567 -1.36 -37.88 -12.47
C ILE A 567 -1.70 -38.16 -11.00
N PRO A 568 -2.95 -38.57 -10.70
CA PRO A 568 -3.38 -38.80 -9.32
C PRO A 568 -2.82 -40.10 -8.77
N ILE A 569 -2.07 -40.03 -7.66
CA ILE A 569 -1.44 -41.19 -7.01
C ILE A 569 -1.77 -41.25 -5.52
N LEU A 570 -1.44 -42.39 -4.90
CA LEU A 570 -1.35 -42.53 -3.46
C LEU A 570 0.12 -42.74 -3.09
N CYS A 571 0.56 -42.05 -2.05
CA CYS A 571 1.91 -42.15 -1.55
C CYS A 571 1.94 -42.57 -0.08
N THR A 572 2.93 -43.35 0.30
CA THR A 572 3.17 -43.76 1.69
C THR A 572 4.63 -43.50 2.02
N PRO A 573 4.92 -42.54 2.91
CA PRO A 573 6.28 -42.34 3.39
C PRO A 573 6.86 -43.60 4.04
N ASP A 574 8.16 -43.81 3.89
CA ASP A 574 8.83 -44.95 4.51
C ASP A 574 8.75 -44.87 6.04
N GLY A 575 8.45 -46.00 6.68
CA GLY A 575 8.16 -46.09 8.11
C GLY A 575 6.73 -45.71 8.53
N GLU A 576 5.88 -45.26 7.61
CA GLU A 576 4.47 -44.95 7.88
C GLU A 576 3.53 -46.00 7.24
N ALA A 577 2.37 -46.20 7.86
CA ALA A 577 1.33 -47.11 7.36
C ALA A 577 0.22 -46.37 6.59
N GLU A 578 0.05 -45.07 6.86
CA GLU A 578 -1.00 -44.26 6.25
C GLU A 578 -0.70 -43.96 4.78
N GLN A 579 -1.76 -43.95 3.97
CA GLN A 579 -1.68 -43.57 2.55
C GLN A 579 -2.20 -42.17 2.39
N HIS A 580 -1.41 -41.35 1.73
CA HIS A 580 -1.74 -39.96 1.48
C HIS A 580 -2.06 -39.74 0.00
N PRO A 581 -3.03 -38.89 -0.31
CA PRO A 581 -3.30 -38.48 -1.67
C PRO A 581 -2.23 -37.50 -2.16
N ALA A 582 -1.76 -37.70 -3.39
CA ALA A 582 -0.78 -36.84 -4.01
C ALA A 582 -0.93 -36.84 -5.54
N MET A 583 -0.16 -36.00 -6.21
CA MET A 583 -0.13 -35.92 -7.67
C MET A 583 1.30 -35.88 -8.18
N ILE A 584 1.58 -36.59 -9.26
CA ILE A 584 2.84 -36.46 -10.00
C ILE A 584 2.60 -35.57 -11.22
N LEU A 585 3.56 -34.69 -11.46
CA LEU A 585 3.67 -33.88 -12.66
C LEU A 585 4.90 -34.39 -13.44
N PRO A 586 4.69 -35.20 -14.49
CA PRO A 586 5.78 -35.71 -15.31
C PRO A 586 6.53 -34.57 -15.99
N ALA A 587 7.83 -34.78 -16.22
CA ALA A 587 8.62 -33.94 -17.09
C ALA A 587 8.00 -33.86 -18.49
N ASN A 588 7.92 -32.64 -19.05
CA ASN A 588 7.44 -32.42 -20.40
C ASN A 588 8.55 -32.59 -21.46
N ASP A 589 9.81 -32.49 -21.03
CA ASP A 589 11.01 -32.62 -21.86
C ASP A 589 12.19 -33.18 -21.04
N SER A 590 13.35 -33.39 -21.67
CA SER A 590 14.55 -33.89 -21.00
C SER A 590 15.24 -32.87 -20.07
N GLN A 591 14.79 -31.61 -20.03
CA GLN A 591 15.38 -30.55 -19.22
C GLN A 591 14.60 -30.30 -17.93
N THR A 592 13.32 -30.67 -17.90
CA THR A 592 12.44 -30.56 -16.74
C THR A 592 12.47 -31.84 -15.92
N ALA A 593 12.52 -31.71 -14.59
CA ALA A 593 12.42 -32.86 -13.69
C ALA A 593 10.95 -33.14 -13.36
N SER A 594 10.58 -34.42 -13.23
CA SER A 594 9.28 -34.78 -12.67
C SER A 594 9.16 -34.29 -11.23
N THR A 595 7.99 -33.76 -10.89
CA THR A 595 7.71 -33.20 -9.56
C THR A 595 6.51 -33.90 -8.93
N MET A 596 6.46 -33.87 -7.61
CA MET A 596 5.33 -34.41 -6.85
C MET A 596 4.72 -33.30 -6.00
N ILE A 597 3.38 -33.26 -5.95
CA ILE A 597 2.59 -32.39 -5.10
C ILE A 597 1.91 -33.24 -4.03
N THR A 598 2.06 -32.83 -2.77
CA THR A 598 1.52 -33.52 -1.60
C THR A 598 0.92 -32.54 -0.60
N GLU A 599 0.14 -33.06 0.36
CA GLU A 599 -0.20 -32.31 1.57
C GLU A 599 1.08 -32.03 2.39
N LYS A 600 0.96 -31.11 3.36
CA LYS A 600 2.07 -30.66 4.21
C LYS A 600 2.65 -31.77 5.09
N GLY A 601 3.98 -31.76 5.23
CA GLY A 601 4.69 -32.62 6.18
C GLY A 601 5.14 -33.96 5.60
N LEU A 602 4.88 -34.19 4.32
CA LEU A 602 5.29 -35.40 3.62
C LEU A 602 6.70 -35.28 3.05
N TYR A 603 7.17 -34.06 2.76
CA TYR A 603 8.54 -33.84 2.33
C TYR A 603 9.54 -33.80 3.49
N SER A 604 10.64 -34.53 3.34
CA SER A 604 11.92 -34.23 3.98
C SER A 604 13.05 -34.61 3.02
N PRO A 605 14.26 -34.02 3.08
CA PRO A 605 15.33 -34.36 2.14
C PRO A 605 15.72 -35.85 2.20
N LYS A 606 15.85 -36.50 1.04
CA LYS A 606 16.22 -37.93 0.89
C LYS A 606 15.22 -38.92 1.50
N ARG A 607 14.00 -38.48 1.81
CA ARG A 607 12.91 -39.35 2.27
C ARG A 607 12.55 -40.32 1.16
N LYS A 608 12.39 -41.60 1.54
CA LYS A 608 11.81 -42.61 0.66
C LYS A 608 10.30 -42.55 0.76
N ILE A 609 9.63 -42.60 -0.39
CA ILE A 609 8.16 -42.61 -0.46
C ILE A 609 7.76 -43.70 -1.44
N ARG A 610 6.90 -44.62 -1.02
CA ARG A 610 6.27 -45.63 -1.89
C ARG A 610 5.12 -44.98 -2.64
N VAL A 611 5.04 -45.20 -3.95
CA VAL A 611 4.03 -44.63 -4.84
C VAL A 611 3.22 -45.74 -5.48
N LYS A 612 1.91 -45.53 -5.61
CA LYS A 612 1.00 -46.41 -6.35
C LYS A 612 -0.12 -45.61 -7.04
N GLY A 613 -0.72 -46.18 -8.08
CA GLY A 613 -1.91 -45.64 -8.74
C GLY A 613 -1.69 -45.14 -10.18
N ASP A 614 -0.45 -45.15 -10.65
CA ASP A 614 -0.02 -44.78 -12.00
C ASP A 614 0.72 -45.93 -12.73
N GLY A 615 0.49 -47.18 -12.30
CA GLY A 615 1.12 -48.38 -12.82
C GLY A 615 1.54 -49.33 -11.70
N GLU A 616 2.61 -50.10 -11.95
CA GLU A 616 3.24 -50.91 -10.92
C GLU A 616 3.81 -50.04 -9.80
N PRO A 617 3.67 -50.42 -8.52
CA PRO A 617 4.23 -49.66 -7.42
C PRO A 617 5.74 -49.45 -7.57
N TYR A 618 6.22 -48.27 -7.17
CA TYR A 618 7.65 -47.94 -7.17
C TYR A 618 8.01 -47.09 -5.94
N VAL A 619 9.32 -46.88 -5.74
CA VAL A 619 9.82 -46.02 -4.66
C VAL A 619 10.42 -44.77 -5.27
N ILE A 620 10.15 -43.62 -4.68
CA ILE A 620 10.86 -42.37 -4.98
C ILE A 620 11.74 -41.95 -3.82
N ILE A 621 12.77 -41.18 -4.13
CA ILE A 621 13.58 -40.46 -3.14
C ILE A 621 13.39 -38.97 -3.39
N THR A 622 12.97 -38.24 -2.36
CA THR A 622 12.80 -36.78 -2.41
C THR A 622 14.15 -36.07 -2.55
N ASN A 623 14.20 -35.06 -3.42
CA ASN A 623 15.41 -34.28 -3.67
C ASN A 623 15.31 -32.90 -3.01
N GLY A 624 14.82 -31.91 -3.75
CA GLY A 624 14.71 -30.52 -3.30
C GLY A 624 13.26 -30.03 -3.33
N MET A 625 12.90 -29.23 -2.34
CA MET A 625 11.63 -28.49 -2.30
C MET A 625 11.63 -27.41 -3.39
N ILE A 626 10.53 -27.34 -4.14
CA ILE A 626 10.28 -26.33 -5.17
C ILE A 626 9.38 -25.23 -4.59
N ASP A 627 8.23 -25.60 -4.04
CA ASP A 627 7.29 -24.66 -3.41
C ASP A 627 6.64 -25.31 -2.18
N SER A 628 6.20 -24.47 -1.25
CA SER A 628 5.68 -24.90 0.05
C SER A 628 4.75 -23.82 0.59
N THR A 629 3.43 -24.03 0.52
CA THR A 629 2.42 -23.03 0.93
C THR A 629 1.87 -23.30 2.33
N LEU A 630 0.62 -23.04 2.67
CA LEU A 630 -0.02 -23.68 3.84
C LEU A 630 -0.84 -24.92 3.44
N ASP A 631 -1.14 -25.07 2.15
CA ASP A 631 -2.04 -26.08 1.60
C ASP A 631 -1.27 -27.27 1.01
N TYR A 632 -0.14 -27.03 0.33
CA TYR A 632 0.62 -28.09 -0.34
C TYR A 632 2.14 -27.91 -0.30
N GLU A 633 2.85 -28.98 -0.64
CA GLU A 633 4.29 -29.01 -0.93
C GLU A 633 4.51 -29.54 -2.35
N GLN A 634 5.45 -28.93 -3.08
CA GLN A 634 5.91 -29.41 -4.37
C GLN A 634 7.41 -29.65 -4.33
N PHE A 635 7.87 -30.81 -4.78
CA PHE A 635 9.29 -31.16 -4.74
C PHE A 635 9.70 -32.08 -5.90
N ASN A 636 10.99 -32.03 -6.21
CA ASN A 636 11.63 -32.93 -7.16
C ASN A 636 11.93 -34.29 -6.51
N PHE A 637 11.96 -35.35 -7.31
CA PHE A 637 12.30 -36.69 -6.83
C PHE A 637 13.06 -37.52 -7.87
N THR A 638 13.64 -38.62 -7.42
CA THR A 638 14.24 -39.65 -8.28
C THR A 638 13.53 -40.98 -8.09
N THR A 639 13.15 -41.65 -9.16
CA THR A 639 12.53 -42.98 -9.14
C THR A 639 13.57 -44.08 -8.89
N LYS A 640 13.16 -45.07 -8.09
CA LYS A 640 13.85 -46.36 -7.90
C LYS A 640 12.84 -47.47 -8.14
N PRO A 641 13.16 -48.46 -9.00
CA PRO A 641 12.39 -49.69 -9.09
C PRO A 641 12.33 -50.37 -7.71
N ILE A 642 11.21 -50.99 -7.36
CA ILE A 642 11.16 -51.90 -6.21
C ILE A 642 12.03 -53.11 -6.58
N SER A 643 13.14 -53.29 -5.86
CA SER A 643 13.99 -54.48 -5.92
C SER A 643 13.40 -55.61 -5.11
#